data_AF-A0A815CLJ5-F1
#
_entry.id   AF-A0A815CLJ5-F1
#
_cell.length_a   1.000
_cell.length_b   1.000
_cell.length_c   1.000
_cell.angle_alpha   90.00
_cell.angle_beta   90.00
_cell.angle_gamma   90.00
#
_symmetry.space_group_name_H-M   'P 1'
#
loop_
_entity.id
_entity.type
_entity.pdbx_description
1 polymer ?
#
loop_
_entity_poly.entity_id
_entity_poly.type
_entity_poly.pdbx_seq_one_letter_code
_entity_poly.pdbx_strand_id
1 'polypeptide(L)'
;MQSAQMWKRKSKVENIRRADRTGTNVFSAKDMQSMHDSLNSEFILYQLILRIVLKKNHNKTRNQPALYEFFQPDDENDQRTMIEYDRTYKPNQAIHWYTRESCIYQMLNKALRTLHVDHILGFGSLIHDIYWQLSKEQVSFIRNLRTPILTVYRGQFISKDELIRMRSSIGELIAMNSFLSTSTNRREALKFVTSSPPPTDTLASILLEIDVYTVNLARPYADIKLLSAFQKEEEILFAFGCVFRINEIVEDKDLRISKVHLTLCGDDDDDLTACLLMLAKDADEKDQLVALGRHLLQMQRFDESETHYETLLDNRLITDEYSLAACYHGLAQVNIKKGDINMALKNLKTALEYLQKNPATANHVLVSQCYNDFGAAYCKKGDHLQSLRHYNQALITKNNDPSTSYSGLADVELQLGNYKLALEYQYKCLERLLNGRQSLLGNTYRNIGKIYALLNQKESALAMFRKSIEIQAKALGPMHPDLGYTYNSIGLMYLDLNDDKQAFAFIQKAFAIQTQSLPHNHSDFGETYRNFGNLYLKIGDLDKALSHFNQSLENQLTILSAKHPAVCDTYVLIGKVLLKKTDYDGALSYFHKTLDSHLERKRIGDPALTEMYELIGDTNMKKHDLDEALKYFHKLLGNELERKVVEDMSLFHTYQLIAGIYCEKQHFRQALIYYYRMLDCQLQARPFSESAVIDLYTMIGNIYLKKPFDQTFIQFDRSTNIETPEKSGTDGSLLDTHTRIGNVHFEKRHLDQVYEYFQQLLDDQLKRLPSNDPSLTDIYAILGNIAMEKHDIDQAFAYFDKLLSNELEIKTPEDPSLADKYKVIGDIHLEKRDFDQALSHYNRFLDCQLPLKHNTDSVFHIIYATMGKIYLGTPLDKLLDDYTKSIDHRSADHQLSPQLDQTSGNTNVKERHLNRVRQYFQQRLDDQGKVVPQDDASLIETLKVLGNISFAIHDLEQASLYYRRLLENELQRKSSKDSSLVDTYKTIANIYYERQQLDKTLTYCHKLIKSELQRKALHDISFIDIYSMMALVHAEKHDFDQSLLYYDRLIGCHLQQMPLDQSLLDDVYKKMGEIYLKKTLGEVLDRSQILTDDPTGSKDSVHAEKKHVDHEIVGSEKPQVGSGL
;
A
#
# COMPACT_ATOMS: atom_id res chain seq x y z
N MET A 1 -1.50 -23.72 44.85
CA MET A 1 -0.76 -24.57 43.88
C MET A 1 -0.92 -24.10 42.43
N GLN A 2 -2.13 -23.91 41.89
CA GLN A 2 -2.31 -23.29 40.55
C GLN A 2 -1.96 -21.78 40.51
N SER A 3 -2.05 -21.08 41.65
CA SER A 3 -1.62 -19.68 41.83
C SER A 3 -0.11 -19.46 41.68
N ALA A 4 0.73 -20.39 42.15
CA ALA A 4 2.19 -20.33 42.03
C ALA A 4 2.70 -20.75 40.62
N GLN A 5 1.86 -21.40 39.80
CA GLN A 5 2.23 -21.80 38.43
C GLN A 5 2.01 -20.70 37.38
N MET A 6 1.15 -19.70 37.62
CA MET A 6 0.98 -18.57 36.69
C MET A 6 2.03 -17.47 36.86
N TRP A 7 2.55 -17.26 38.07
CA TRP A 7 3.69 -16.38 38.34
C TRP A 7 4.99 -16.85 37.65
N LYS A 8 5.08 -18.13 37.25
CA LYS A 8 6.20 -18.69 36.50
C LYS A 8 6.27 -18.25 35.03
N ARG A 9 5.23 -17.63 34.46
CA ARG A 9 5.14 -17.42 33.00
C ARG A 9 5.39 -16.00 32.47
N LYS A 10 5.47 -14.95 33.32
CA LYS A 10 5.65 -13.56 32.85
C LYS A 10 6.95 -12.84 33.25
N SER A 11 7.87 -13.42 34.05
CA SER A 11 9.14 -12.75 34.43
C SER A 11 10.31 -12.98 33.46
N LYS A 12 10.06 -13.26 32.17
CA LYS A 12 11.11 -13.67 31.21
C LYS A 12 11.70 -12.54 30.38
N VAL A 13 11.31 -11.30 30.64
CA VAL A 13 11.88 -10.13 30.00
C VAL A 13 12.12 -9.13 31.11
N GLU A 14 13.39 -8.86 31.39
CA GLU A 14 13.92 -7.52 31.71
C GLU A 14 15.37 -7.66 32.19
N ASN A 15 16.28 -7.76 31.21
CA ASN A 15 17.63 -7.22 31.38
C ASN A 15 17.53 -5.69 31.30
N ILE A 16 16.81 -5.05 32.24
CA ILE A 16 16.92 -3.60 32.41
C ILE A 16 18.24 -3.36 33.13
N ARG A 17 19.20 -2.79 32.40
CA ARG A 17 20.39 -2.16 32.94
C ARG A 17 19.98 -0.95 33.82
N ARG A 18 19.44 -1.23 35.01
CA ARG A 18 19.40 -0.32 36.17
C ARG A 18 20.48 -0.76 37.16
N ALA A 19 21.68 -1.05 36.64
CA ALA A 19 22.88 -0.95 37.45
C ALA A 19 23.18 0.55 37.57
N ASP A 20 23.50 1.02 38.77
CA ASP A 20 24.03 2.36 39.06
C ASP A 20 23.04 3.50 39.39
N ARG A 21 21.92 3.21 40.07
CA ARG A 21 21.31 4.22 40.98
C ARG A 21 21.44 3.76 42.42
N THR A 22 21.99 4.59 43.28
CA THR A 22 22.27 4.26 44.69
C THR A 22 21.06 4.37 45.61
N GLY A 23 19.84 4.47 45.05
CA GLY A 23 18.59 4.41 45.81
C GLY A 23 18.28 5.69 46.59
N THR A 24 18.73 6.85 46.11
CA THR A 24 18.54 8.15 46.77
C THR A 24 17.69 9.07 45.91
N ASN A 25 16.52 9.47 46.41
CA ASN A 25 15.62 10.38 45.71
C ASN A 25 15.55 11.73 46.42
N VAL A 26 16.03 12.77 45.75
CA VAL A 26 15.87 14.16 46.17
C VAL A 26 14.48 14.63 45.77
N PHE A 27 13.76 15.27 46.68
CA PHE A 27 12.39 15.72 46.49
C PHE A 27 12.21 17.19 46.92
N SER A 28 11.38 17.91 46.18
CA SER A 28 10.97 19.28 46.48
C SER A 28 9.48 19.32 46.81
N ALA A 29 9.13 19.88 47.98
CA ALA A 29 7.74 20.04 48.40
C ALA A 29 6.94 21.05 47.55
N LYS A 30 7.62 21.86 46.72
CA LYS A 30 7.00 22.92 45.91
C LYS A 30 6.41 22.43 44.58
N ASP A 31 6.76 21.22 44.14
CA ASP A 31 6.57 20.79 42.74
C ASP A 31 5.35 19.85 42.53
N MET A 32 4.66 19.47 43.61
CA MET A 32 3.61 18.43 43.65
C MET A 32 2.29 18.72 42.89
N GLN A 33 2.18 19.82 42.14
CA GLN A 33 0.96 20.17 41.39
C GLN A 33 1.04 19.87 39.88
N SER A 34 2.13 19.28 39.38
CA SER A 34 2.31 19.02 37.94
C SER A 34 1.79 17.65 37.46
N MET A 35 1.54 17.56 36.15
CA MET A 35 1.16 16.36 35.41
C MET A 35 2.34 15.47 34.99
N HIS A 36 3.59 15.92 35.12
CA HIS A 36 4.78 15.28 34.51
C HIS A 36 5.83 14.77 35.53
N ASP A 37 5.47 14.69 36.80
CA ASP A 37 6.46 14.66 37.87
C ASP A 37 6.87 13.24 38.30
N SER A 38 7.91 12.69 37.65
CA SER A 38 8.40 11.33 37.94
C SER A 38 9.17 11.19 39.26
N LEU A 39 9.76 12.25 39.84
CA LEU A 39 10.59 12.12 41.04
C LEU A 39 9.78 12.24 42.34
N ASN A 40 8.86 13.21 42.43
CA ASN A 40 7.92 13.31 43.54
C ASN A 40 6.97 12.11 43.61
N SER A 41 6.59 11.59 42.45
CA SER A 41 5.80 10.37 42.38
C SER A 41 6.54 9.17 42.99
N GLU A 42 7.90 9.13 43.01
CA GLU A 42 8.65 7.93 43.44
C GLU A 42 8.64 7.92 44.95
N PHE A 43 8.92 9.10 45.54
CA PHE A 43 8.72 9.34 46.95
C PHE A 43 7.30 8.97 47.39
N ILE A 44 6.27 9.52 46.72
CA ILE A 44 4.86 9.22 46.98
C ILE A 44 4.60 7.70 46.91
N LEU A 45 5.17 7.01 45.92
CA LEU A 45 5.03 5.56 45.75
C LEU A 45 5.67 4.81 46.92
N TYR A 46 6.89 5.14 47.33
CA TYR A 46 7.55 4.52 48.50
C TYR A 46 6.76 4.78 49.78
N GLN A 47 6.23 5.99 49.97
CA GLN A 47 5.40 6.33 51.12
C GLN A 47 4.10 5.54 51.14
N LEU A 48 3.47 5.37 49.99
CA LEU A 48 2.25 4.58 49.84
C LEU A 48 2.51 3.08 50.07
N ILE A 49 3.59 2.53 49.49
CA ILE A 49 4.01 1.13 49.71
C ILE A 49 4.27 0.89 51.19
N LEU A 50 5.02 1.77 51.86
CA LEU A 50 5.28 1.64 53.29
C LEU A 50 3.98 1.66 54.10
N ARG A 51 3.05 2.58 53.80
CA ARG A 51 1.73 2.60 54.45
C ARG A 51 0.95 1.31 54.23
N ILE A 52 0.93 0.77 53.00
CA ILE A 52 0.27 -0.50 52.67
C ILE A 52 0.86 -1.66 53.48
N VAL A 53 2.19 -1.75 53.52
CA VAL A 53 2.93 -2.79 54.25
C VAL A 53 2.67 -2.70 55.75
N LEU A 54 2.68 -1.50 56.34
CA LEU A 54 2.49 -1.29 57.77
C LEU A 54 1.02 -1.43 58.23
N LYS A 55 0.04 -1.11 57.38
CA LYS A 55 -1.40 -1.18 57.72
C LYS A 55 -1.96 -2.60 57.64
N LYS A 56 -1.34 -3.48 56.85
CA LYS A 56 -1.78 -4.86 56.68
C LYS A 56 -1.59 -5.59 58.02
N ASN A 57 -2.69 -5.93 58.68
CA ASN A 57 -2.69 -6.72 59.93
C ASN A 57 -2.11 -8.12 59.67
N HIS A 58 -0.79 -8.25 59.67
CA HIS A 58 -0.08 -9.52 59.47
C HIS A 58 -0.36 -10.55 60.59
N ASN A 59 -1.02 -10.14 61.67
CA ASN A 59 -1.47 -11.02 62.74
C ASN A 59 -2.58 -12.02 62.36
N LYS A 60 -3.21 -11.92 61.17
CA LYS A 60 -4.31 -12.83 60.76
C LYS A 60 -4.03 -13.78 59.59
N THR A 61 -2.87 -13.73 58.93
CA THR A 61 -2.56 -14.67 57.83
C THR A 61 -1.15 -15.27 57.96
N ARG A 62 -1.05 -16.37 58.73
CA ARG A 62 0.07 -17.33 58.67
C ARG A 62 0.15 -18.11 57.34
N ASN A 63 -0.64 -17.73 56.34
CA ASN A 63 -0.65 -18.29 54.99
C ASN A 63 -0.08 -17.28 53.98
N GLN A 64 1.14 -16.81 54.20
CA GLN A 64 1.88 -16.19 53.10
C GLN A 64 2.47 -17.31 52.22
N PRO A 65 2.48 -17.15 50.89
CA PRO A 65 3.25 -18.04 50.03
C PRO A 65 4.73 -17.99 50.45
N ALA A 66 5.38 -19.14 50.41
CA ALA A 66 6.81 -19.28 50.68
C ALA A 66 7.60 -18.28 49.80
N LEU A 67 8.63 -17.61 50.33
CA LEU A 67 9.51 -16.73 49.54
C LEU A 67 10.04 -17.48 48.30
N TYR A 68 10.29 -18.78 48.44
CA TYR A 68 10.66 -19.67 47.34
C TYR A 68 9.59 -19.82 46.23
N GLU A 69 8.31 -19.62 46.53
CA GLU A 69 7.24 -19.62 45.51
C GLU A 69 7.18 -18.31 44.71
N PHE A 70 7.70 -17.23 45.28
CA PHE A 70 7.59 -15.87 44.73
C PHE A 70 8.83 -15.46 43.93
N PHE A 71 10.01 -15.95 44.31
CA PHE A 71 11.28 -15.59 43.70
C PHE A 71 11.99 -16.77 43.04
N GLN A 72 12.66 -16.54 41.92
CA GLN A 72 13.54 -17.53 41.29
C GLN A 72 14.93 -17.43 41.92
N PRO A 73 15.43 -18.48 42.60
CA PRO A 73 16.80 -18.48 43.12
C PRO A 73 17.79 -18.59 41.94
N ASP A 74 18.86 -17.79 41.97
CA ASP A 74 19.87 -17.77 40.91
C ASP A 74 20.78 -19.01 40.96
N ASP A 75 20.95 -19.60 42.15
CA ASP A 75 21.72 -20.83 42.36
C ASP A 75 21.12 -21.77 43.44
N GLU A 76 21.73 -22.95 43.62
CA GLU A 76 21.30 -23.92 44.65
C GLU A 76 21.46 -23.39 46.09
N ASN A 77 22.39 -22.47 46.34
CA ASN A 77 22.66 -21.94 47.66
C ASN A 77 21.57 -20.93 48.08
N ASP A 78 21.14 -20.10 47.15
CA ASP A 78 20.00 -19.19 47.28
C ASP A 78 18.72 -19.98 47.52
N GLN A 79 18.52 -21.07 46.77
CA GLN A 79 17.39 -21.97 46.97
C GLN A 79 17.37 -22.56 48.38
N ARG A 80 18.51 -23.05 48.88
CA ARG A 80 18.63 -23.58 50.25
C ARG A 80 18.32 -22.51 51.29
N THR A 81 18.83 -21.30 51.09
CA THR A 81 18.64 -20.17 52.00
C THR A 81 17.18 -19.72 52.07
N MET A 82 16.48 -19.68 50.94
CA MET A 82 15.04 -19.39 50.90
C MET A 82 14.20 -20.47 51.59
N ILE A 83 14.50 -21.75 51.34
CA ILE A 83 13.81 -22.86 52.01
C ILE A 83 14.08 -22.84 53.52
N GLU A 84 15.30 -22.51 53.93
CA GLU A 84 15.66 -22.34 55.34
C GLU A 84 14.83 -21.21 55.97
N TYR A 85 14.75 -20.05 55.32
CA TYR A 85 13.92 -18.94 55.75
C TYR A 85 12.46 -19.36 55.91
N ASP A 86 11.86 -19.95 54.87
CA ASP A 86 10.44 -20.32 54.88
C ASP A 86 10.08 -21.33 55.98
N ARG A 87 11.05 -22.15 56.40
CA ARG A 87 10.87 -23.14 57.48
C ARG A 87 11.14 -22.59 58.88
N THR A 88 12.09 -21.67 59.03
CA THR A 88 12.67 -21.31 60.33
C THR A 88 12.46 -19.86 60.75
N TYR A 89 12.00 -18.99 59.83
CA TYR A 89 11.79 -17.57 60.07
C TYR A 89 10.83 -17.32 61.24
N LYS A 90 11.20 -16.35 62.08
CA LYS A 90 10.38 -15.82 63.17
C LYS A 90 10.37 -14.30 63.12
N PRO A 91 9.23 -13.64 63.39
CA PRO A 91 9.12 -12.18 63.36
C PRO A 91 10.11 -11.44 64.26
N ASN A 92 10.58 -12.06 65.36
CA ASN A 92 11.58 -11.48 66.27
C ASN A 92 13.04 -11.68 65.82
N GLN A 93 13.29 -12.28 64.65
CA GLN A 93 14.61 -12.45 64.04
C GLN A 93 14.74 -11.75 62.68
N ALA A 94 13.79 -10.89 62.32
CA ALA A 94 13.79 -10.13 61.07
C ALA A 94 15.09 -9.36 60.77
N ILE A 95 15.64 -8.58 61.72
CA ILE A 95 16.90 -7.85 61.51
C ILE A 95 18.08 -8.81 61.32
N HIS A 96 18.10 -9.94 62.03
CA HIS A 96 19.12 -10.97 61.85
C HIS A 96 19.09 -11.56 60.43
N TRP A 97 17.89 -11.89 59.92
CA TRP A 97 17.73 -12.38 58.55
C TRP A 97 18.06 -11.33 57.48
N TYR A 98 17.73 -10.07 57.75
CA TYR A 98 18.09 -8.97 56.86
C TYR A 98 19.61 -8.75 56.79
N THR A 99 20.31 -8.82 57.92
CA THR A 99 21.77 -8.55 57.99
C THR A 99 22.63 -9.77 57.68
N ARG A 100 22.06 -10.98 57.65
CA ARG A 100 22.79 -12.20 57.28
C ARG A 100 23.24 -12.14 55.82
N GLU A 101 24.50 -12.49 55.57
CA GLU A 101 25.05 -12.63 54.22
C GLU A 101 24.28 -13.72 53.46
N SER A 102 23.28 -13.29 52.69
CA SER A 102 22.29 -14.13 52.03
C SER A 102 21.67 -13.40 50.84
N CYS A 103 21.04 -14.17 49.95
CA CYS A 103 20.28 -13.62 48.82
C CYS A 103 19.12 -12.71 49.27
N ILE A 104 18.56 -12.92 50.47
CA ILE A 104 17.43 -12.16 51.00
C ILE A 104 17.78 -10.67 51.12
N TYR A 105 18.94 -10.35 51.70
CA TYR A 105 19.45 -8.98 51.77
C TYR A 105 19.60 -8.36 50.39
N GLN A 106 20.22 -9.09 49.46
CA GLN A 106 20.52 -8.61 48.12
C GLN A 106 19.24 -8.34 47.33
N MET A 107 18.28 -9.27 47.38
CA MET A 107 17.00 -9.17 46.67
C MET A 107 16.11 -8.08 47.23
N LEU A 108 15.98 -7.97 48.55
CA LEU A 108 15.18 -6.92 49.17
C LEU A 108 15.76 -5.53 48.85
N ASN A 109 17.07 -5.34 49.02
CA ASN A 109 17.69 -4.05 48.69
C ASN A 109 17.69 -3.78 47.18
N LYS A 110 17.79 -4.80 46.32
CA LYS A 110 17.62 -4.65 44.87
C LYS A 110 16.20 -4.18 44.55
N ALA A 111 15.18 -4.84 45.08
CA ALA A 111 13.77 -4.48 44.86
C ALA A 111 13.46 -3.07 45.37
N LEU A 112 13.98 -2.70 46.54
CA LEU A 112 13.85 -1.36 47.11
C LEU A 112 14.61 -0.29 46.31
N ARG A 113 15.76 -0.60 45.69
CA ARG A 113 16.50 0.35 44.84
C ARG A 113 15.89 0.51 43.44
N THR A 114 15.39 -0.57 42.86
CA THR A 114 14.80 -0.56 41.51
C THR A 114 13.31 -0.28 41.50
N LEU A 115 12.69 -0.15 42.68
CA LEU A 115 11.28 0.12 42.90
C LEU A 115 10.34 -0.93 42.27
N HIS A 116 10.73 -2.21 42.30
CA HIS A 116 9.85 -3.30 41.85
C HIS A 116 8.75 -3.53 42.88
N VAL A 117 7.59 -2.94 42.63
CA VAL A 117 6.48 -2.87 43.58
C VAL A 117 6.02 -4.25 44.04
N ASP A 118 5.86 -5.20 43.11
CA ASP A 118 5.42 -6.57 43.42
C ASP A 118 6.42 -7.29 44.32
N HIS A 119 7.72 -7.12 44.08
CA HIS A 119 8.77 -7.70 44.92
C HIS A 119 8.78 -7.08 46.33
N ILE A 120 8.61 -5.76 46.44
CA ILE A 120 8.54 -5.08 47.74
C ILE A 120 7.31 -5.55 48.53
N LEU A 121 6.15 -5.66 47.88
CA LEU A 121 4.94 -6.18 48.50
C LEU A 121 5.08 -7.66 48.89
N GLY A 122 5.82 -8.45 48.12
CA GLY A 122 6.20 -9.84 48.45
C GLY A 122 7.01 -9.94 49.74
N PHE A 123 7.96 -9.03 49.95
CA PHE A 123 8.73 -8.90 51.20
C PHE A 123 7.99 -8.17 52.34
N GLY A 124 6.71 -7.82 52.16
CA GLY A 124 5.98 -6.95 53.08
C GLY A 124 6.00 -7.40 54.55
N SER A 125 5.93 -8.70 54.83
CA SER A 125 6.01 -9.21 56.22
C SER A 125 7.38 -9.00 56.84
N LEU A 126 8.46 -9.31 56.10
CA LEU A 126 9.82 -9.07 56.57
C LEU A 126 10.05 -7.58 56.81
N ILE A 127 9.62 -6.71 55.89
CA ILE A 127 9.74 -5.25 56.04
C ILE A 127 8.97 -4.76 57.27
N HIS A 128 7.72 -5.22 57.46
CA HIS A 128 6.91 -4.90 58.62
C HIS A 128 7.60 -5.33 59.94
N ASP A 129 8.13 -6.55 59.99
CA ASP A 129 8.76 -7.10 61.18
C ASP A 129 10.10 -6.41 61.50
N ILE A 130 10.89 -6.02 60.49
CA ILE A 130 12.08 -5.17 60.68
C ILE A 130 11.66 -3.83 61.29
N TYR A 131 10.62 -3.20 60.74
CA TYR A 131 10.11 -1.91 61.23
C TYR A 131 9.65 -2.00 62.69
N TRP A 132 8.94 -3.08 63.04
CA TRP A 132 8.49 -3.35 64.40
C TRP A 132 9.67 -3.55 65.38
N GLN A 133 10.70 -4.32 64.99
CA GLN A 133 11.90 -4.51 65.82
C GLN A 133 12.67 -3.21 66.04
N LEU A 134 12.90 -2.44 64.97
CA LEU A 134 13.57 -1.14 65.06
C LEU A 134 12.79 -0.18 65.97
N SER A 135 11.47 -0.12 65.85
CA SER A 135 10.62 0.73 66.69
C SER A 135 10.72 0.36 68.18
N LYS A 136 10.84 -0.94 68.49
CA LYS A 136 10.98 -1.44 69.86
C LYS A 136 12.35 -1.07 70.46
N GLU A 137 13.42 -1.24 69.69
CA GLU A 137 14.79 -0.92 70.15
C GLU A 137 15.09 0.58 70.15
N GLN A 138 14.43 1.38 69.31
CA GLN A 138 14.64 2.83 69.29
C GLN A 138 14.38 3.47 70.66
N VAL A 139 13.36 3.01 71.40
CA VAL A 139 13.01 3.55 72.72
C VAL A 139 14.13 3.28 73.74
N SER A 140 14.71 2.08 73.75
CA SER A 140 15.83 1.73 74.65
C SER A 140 17.10 2.46 74.23
N PHE A 141 17.36 2.55 72.92
CA PHE A 141 18.51 3.23 72.35
C PHE A 141 18.52 4.74 72.67
N ILE A 142 17.43 5.45 72.39
CA ILE A 142 17.32 6.90 72.66
C ILE A 142 17.48 7.21 74.16
N ARG A 143 16.92 6.37 75.06
CA ARG A 143 17.10 6.54 76.51
C ARG A 143 18.56 6.42 76.95
N ASN A 144 19.36 5.63 76.23
CA ASN A 144 20.78 5.43 76.53
C ASN A 144 21.67 6.53 75.93
N LEU A 145 21.18 7.29 74.94
CA LEU A 145 21.89 8.43 74.38
C LEU A 145 21.95 9.57 75.41
N ARG A 146 23.17 10.01 75.75
CA ARG A 146 23.41 11.10 76.71
C ARG A 146 23.36 12.49 76.08
N THR A 147 23.17 12.57 74.76
CA THR A 147 23.18 13.81 73.97
C THR A 147 21.86 14.00 73.23
N PRO A 148 21.42 15.27 73.03
CA PRO A 148 20.20 15.58 72.28
C PRO A 148 20.35 15.37 70.76
N ILE A 149 21.59 15.27 70.28
CA ILE A 149 21.94 15.06 68.87
C ILE A 149 22.85 13.86 68.78
N LEU A 150 22.56 12.97 67.84
CA LEU A 150 23.40 11.85 67.41
C LEU A 150 23.85 12.12 65.98
N THR A 151 25.16 12.25 65.75
CA THR A 151 25.73 12.34 64.41
C THR A 151 26.21 10.97 63.95
N VAL A 152 25.75 10.53 62.78
CA VAL A 152 26.16 9.27 62.16
C VAL A 152 26.76 9.51 60.77
N TYR A 153 27.58 8.57 60.33
CA TYR A 153 28.37 8.68 59.11
C TYR A 153 28.14 7.47 58.21
N ARG A 154 28.12 7.73 56.89
CA ARG A 154 28.11 6.69 55.86
C ARG A 154 28.94 7.11 54.66
N GLY A 155 29.94 6.31 54.33
CA GLY A 155 30.67 6.42 53.09
C GLY A 155 29.97 5.63 51.98
N GLN A 156 29.77 6.23 50.80
CA GLN A 156 29.25 5.51 49.63
C GLN A 156 29.65 6.18 48.31
N PHE A 157 29.46 5.45 47.21
CA PHE A 157 29.50 6.02 45.87
C PHE A 157 28.08 6.42 45.45
N ILE A 158 27.96 7.48 44.66
CA ILE A 158 26.70 7.99 44.07
C ILE A 158 26.96 8.41 42.63
N SER A 159 25.95 8.44 41.75
CA SER A 159 26.18 8.97 40.40
C SER A 159 26.50 10.47 40.42
N LYS A 160 27.33 10.93 39.49
CA LYS A 160 27.63 12.37 39.33
C LYS A 160 26.35 13.18 39.08
N ASP A 161 25.39 12.62 38.35
CA ASP A 161 24.10 13.28 38.09
C ASP A 161 23.27 13.43 39.37
N GLU A 162 23.20 12.40 40.21
CA GLU A 162 22.55 12.49 41.52
C GLU A 162 23.24 13.52 42.41
N LEU A 163 24.57 13.58 42.42
CA LEU A 163 25.31 14.58 43.19
C LEU A 163 25.04 16.01 42.68
N ILE A 164 24.94 16.22 41.37
CA ILE A 164 24.57 17.52 40.78
C ILE A 164 23.15 17.91 41.20
N ARG A 165 22.19 16.97 41.16
CA ARG A 165 20.82 17.21 41.63
C ARG A 165 20.76 17.56 43.11
N MET A 166 21.52 16.86 43.95
CA MET A 166 21.60 17.19 45.38
C MET A 166 22.13 18.61 45.61
N ARG A 167 23.07 19.10 44.77
CA ARG A 167 23.59 20.47 44.85
C ARG A 167 22.56 21.53 44.45
N SER A 168 21.68 21.26 43.49
CA SER A 168 20.61 22.18 43.12
C SER A 168 19.46 22.23 44.13
N SER A 169 19.38 21.24 45.03
CA SER A 169 18.29 21.02 45.99
C SER A 169 18.71 21.23 47.45
N ILE A 170 19.73 22.07 47.69
CA ILE A 170 20.11 22.44 49.05
C ILE A 170 18.94 23.14 49.74
N GLY A 171 18.63 22.72 50.96
CA GLY A 171 17.47 23.14 51.73
C GLY A 171 16.22 22.30 51.49
N GLU A 172 16.22 21.41 50.50
CA GLU A 172 15.10 20.50 50.20
C GLU A 172 15.25 19.15 50.92
N LEU A 173 14.28 18.26 50.70
CA LEU A 173 14.18 16.98 51.37
C LEU A 173 14.69 15.84 50.48
N ILE A 174 15.27 14.81 51.07
CA ILE A 174 15.79 13.63 50.40
C ILE A 174 15.31 12.38 51.13
N ALA A 175 14.72 11.45 50.38
CA ALA A 175 14.29 10.17 50.91
C ALA A 175 15.28 9.08 50.52
N MET A 176 15.58 8.22 51.48
CA MET A 176 16.39 7.02 51.25
C MET A 176 15.44 5.86 50.94
N ASN A 177 15.57 5.31 49.73
CA ASN A 177 14.64 4.30 49.21
C ASN A 177 14.95 2.88 49.73
N SER A 178 15.94 2.73 50.61
CA SER A 178 16.33 1.47 51.22
C SER A 178 16.65 1.69 52.70
N PHE A 179 16.80 0.60 53.45
CA PHE A 179 17.32 0.70 54.82
C PHE A 179 18.73 1.29 54.79
N LEU A 180 18.97 2.31 55.61
CA LEU A 180 20.24 3.02 55.63
C LEU A 180 21.07 2.54 56.82
N SER A 181 22.14 1.82 56.52
CA SER A 181 23.13 1.40 57.51
C SER A 181 24.18 2.50 57.70
N THR A 182 24.46 2.88 58.93
CA THR A 182 25.38 3.98 59.27
C THR A 182 26.21 3.63 60.50
N SER A 183 27.28 4.38 60.75
CA SER A 183 28.13 4.19 61.92
C SER A 183 28.33 5.51 62.67
N THR A 184 28.46 5.48 63.99
CA THR A 184 28.89 6.67 64.76
C THR A 184 30.39 6.97 64.55
N ASN A 185 31.16 6.01 64.02
CA ASN A 185 32.59 6.15 63.81
C ASN A 185 32.90 6.69 62.40
N ARG A 186 33.19 7.99 62.33
CA ARG A 186 33.57 8.68 61.10
C ARG A 186 34.74 8.02 60.35
N ARG A 187 35.72 7.46 61.06
CA ARG A 187 36.91 6.86 60.42
C ARG A 187 36.54 5.60 59.64
N GLU A 188 35.66 4.76 60.18
CA GLU A 188 35.20 3.55 59.48
C GLU A 188 34.39 3.91 58.23
N ALA A 189 33.49 4.89 58.33
CA ALA A 189 32.75 5.39 57.17
C ALA A 189 33.68 5.98 56.08
N LEU A 190 34.74 6.70 56.48
CA LEU A 190 35.71 7.28 55.55
C LEU A 190 36.56 6.22 54.84
N LYS A 191 36.93 5.13 55.53
CA LYS A 191 37.70 4.03 54.94
C LYS A 191 37.01 3.47 53.70
N PHE A 192 35.68 3.31 53.74
CA PHE A 192 34.91 2.76 52.62
C PHE A 192 35.14 3.52 51.30
N VAL A 193 35.25 4.85 51.36
CA VAL A 193 35.33 5.72 50.18
C VAL A 193 36.79 6.04 49.82
N THR A 194 37.70 5.95 50.79
CA THR A 194 39.12 6.26 50.59
C THR A 194 39.97 5.04 50.28
N SER A 195 39.50 3.82 50.59
CA SER A 195 40.23 2.57 50.31
C SER A 195 40.18 2.14 48.86
N SER A 196 39.16 2.59 48.12
CA SER A 196 38.84 2.12 46.77
C SER A 196 38.36 3.31 45.92
N PRO A 197 38.91 3.55 44.72
CA PRO A 197 38.35 4.54 43.81
C PRO A 197 36.96 4.12 43.32
N PRO A 198 36.12 5.06 42.84
CA PRO A 198 34.83 4.74 42.25
C PRO A 198 35.01 3.72 41.11
N PRO A 199 34.11 2.73 40.98
CA PRO A 199 34.26 1.66 39.98
C PRO A 199 34.09 2.15 38.53
N THR A 200 33.49 3.32 38.33
CA THR A 200 33.27 3.95 37.01
C THR A 200 33.46 5.47 37.09
N ASP A 201 33.82 6.08 35.97
CA ASP A 201 33.97 7.55 35.85
C ASP A 201 32.63 8.31 36.01
N THR A 202 31.50 7.61 35.98
CA THR A 202 30.17 8.17 36.19
C THR A 202 29.81 8.32 37.67
N LEU A 203 30.58 7.69 38.57
CA LEU A 203 30.34 7.72 40.01
C LEU A 203 31.24 8.75 40.72
N ALA A 204 30.75 9.27 41.83
CA ALA A 204 31.40 10.20 42.73
C ALA A 204 31.44 9.62 44.15
N SER A 205 32.53 9.93 44.85
CA SER A 205 32.77 9.54 46.23
C SER A 205 32.11 10.52 47.20
N ILE A 206 31.22 10.03 48.07
CA ILE A 206 30.52 10.88 49.04
C ILE A 206 30.62 10.36 50.47
N LEU A 207 30.68 11.29 51.42
CA LEU A 207 30.51 11.03 52.84
C LEU A 207 29.22 11.71 53.30
N LEU A 208 28.24 10.91 53.73
CA LEU A 208 27.05 11.41 54.40
C LEU A 208 27.39 11.64 55.88
N GLU A 209 27.19 12.87 56.35
CA GLU A 209 27.22 13.25 57.76
C GLU A 209 25.78 13.61 58.16
N ILE A 210 25.15 12.79 59.00
CA ILE A 210 23.72 12.86 59.28
C ILE A 210 23.50 13.20 60.76
N ASP A 211 22.86 14.34 61.01
CA ASP A 211 22.45 14.76 62.34
C ASP A 211 21.04 14.26 62.67
N VAL A 212 20.91 13.59 63.81
CA VAL A 212 19.67 13.00 64.30
C VAL A 212 19.30 13.61 65.64
N TYR A 213 18.22 14.38 65.65
CA TYR A 213 17.67 14.97 66.88
C TYR A 213 16.82 13.94 67.63
N THR A 214 17.24 13.60 68.85
CA THR A 214 16.63 12.49 69.63
C THR A 214 15.26 12.83 70.22
N VAL A 215 14.86 14.10 70.16
CA VAL A 215 13.58 14.62 70.67
C VAL A 215 12.46 14.49 69.63
N ASN A 216 12.79 14.39 68.35
CA ASN A 216 11.81 14.33 67.27
C ASN A 216 11.39 12.89 67.00
N LEU A 217 10.08 12.62 66.99
CA LEU A 217 9.49 11.35 66.58
C LEU A 217 9.62 11.20 65.06
N ALA A 218 10.80 10.81 64.61
CA ALA A 218 11.05 10.39 63.25
C ALA A 218 10.78 8.88 63.10
N ARG A 219 10.79 8.41 61.85
CA ARG A 219 10.76 6.98 61.53
C ARG A 219 11.86 6.20 62.25
N PRO A 220 11.64 4.90 62.53
CA PRO A 220 12.45 4.19 63.50
C PRO A 220 13.88 3.96 63.03
N TYR A 221 14.80 4.17 63.96
CA TYR A 221 16.22 3.89 63.83
C TYR A 221 16.75 3.37 65.17
N ALA A 222 17.71 2.46 65.14
CA ALA A 222 18.30 1.92 66.37
C ALA A 222 19.71 1.38 66.12
N ASP A 223 20.50 1.26 67.19
CA ASP A 223 21.68 0.40 67.20
C ASP A 223 21.22 -1.06 67.12
N ILE A 224 21.64 -1.74 66.05
CA ILE A 224 21.26 -3.13 65.79
C ILE A 224 22.36 -4.13 66.11
N LYS A 225 23.45 -3.72 66.76
CA LYS A 225 24.59 -4.59 67.06
C LYS A 225 24.22 -5.93 67.71
N LEU A 226 23.24 -5.95 68.60
CA LEU A 226 22.79 -7.18 69.28
C LEU A 226 21.76 -8.00 68.49
N LEU A 227 21.18 -7.42 67.44
CA LEU A 227 20.16 -8.04 66.59
C LEU A 227 20.71 -8.47 65.21
N SER A 228 21.81 -7.86 64.79
CA SER A 228 22.50 -8.14 63.54
C SER A 228 23.14 -9.53 63.53
N ALA A 229 23.27 -10.14 62.36
CA ALA A 229 24.11 -11.31 62.14
C ALA A 229 25.61 -11.02 62.41
N PHE A 230 26.00 -9.74 62.37
CA PHE A 230 27.38 -9.28 62.57
C PHE A 230 27.55 -8.51 63.89
N GLN A 231 27.59 -9.22 65.01
CA GLN A 231 27.66 -8.62 66.36
C GLN A 231 28.93 -7.82 66.68
N LYS A 232 29.95 -7.89 65.81
CA LYS A 232 31.21 -7.15 65.97
C LYS A 232 31.16 -5.73 65.42
N GLU A 233 30.21 -5.45 64.53
CA GLU A 233 30.10 -4.16 63.85
C GLU A 233 29.20 -3.22 64.65
N GLU A 234 29.58 -1.94 64.67
CA GLU A 234 28.73 -0.89 65.21
C GLU A 234 27.87 -0.35 64.07
N GLU A 235 26.56 -0.62 64.14
CA GLU A 235 25.64 -0.35 63.05
C GLU A 235 24.36 0.30 63.59
N ILE A 236 24.14 1.56 63.18
CA ILE A 236 22.86 2.25 63.35
C ILE A 236 22.07 2.06 62.06
N LEU A 237 20.98 1.32 62.14
CA LEU A 237 20.11 1.05 61.00
C LEU A 237 18.89 1.96 61.04
N PHE A 238 18.67 2.72 59.98
CA PHE A 238 17.45 3.48 59.76
C PHE A 238 16.46 2.65 58.94
N ALA A 239 15.19 2.69 59.34
CA ALA A 239 14.13 2.07 58.58
C ALA A 239 14.01 2.68 57.18
N PHE A 240 13.60 1.83 56.24
CA PHE A 240 13.22 2.28 54.91
C PHE A 240 12.14 3.38 54.98
N GLY A 241 12.35 4.45 54.21
CA GLY A 241 11.45 5.60 54.14
C GLY A 241 11.80 6.76 55.07
N CYS A 242 12.90 6.72 55.82
CA CYS A 242 13.43 7.92 56.49
C CYS A 242 13.68 9.05 55.49
N VAL A 243 13.35 10.27 55.90
CA VAL A 243 13.50 11.49 55.10
C VAL A 243 14.48 12.41 55.81
N PHE A 244 15.35 13.03 55.03
CA PHE A 244 16.40 13.91 55.51
C PHE A 244 16.33 15.26 54.81
N ARG A 245 16.81 16.34 55.43
CA ARG A 245 17.01 17.64 54.78
C ARG A 245 18.45 17.80 54.34
N ILE A 246 18.67 18.29 53.12
CA ILE A 246 20.02 18.58 52.60
C ILE A 246 20.45 19.94 53.12
N ASN A 247 21.37 19.99 54.09
CA ASN A 247 21.81 21.25 54.69
C ASN A 247 22.87 21.94 53.82
N GLU A 248 23.91 21.21 53.46
CA GLU A 248 25.01 21.70 52.64
C GLU A 248 25.80 20.55 52.01
N ILE A 249 26.52 20.86 50.92
CA ILE A 249 27.42 19.92 50.24
C ILE A 249 28.76 20.62 50.05
N VAL A 250 29.81 20.09 50.68
CA VAL A 250 31.16 20.67 50.69
C VAL A 250 32.15 19.72 50.01
N GLU A 251 32.93 20.22 49.05
CA GLU A 251 34.00 19.45 48.44
C GLU A 251 35.25 19.45 49.32
N ASP A 252 35.72 18.25 49.68
CA ASP A 252 37.02 18.04 50.29
C ASP A 252 38.04 17.72 49.18
N LYS A 253 38.85 18.72 48.83
CA LYS A 253 39.84 18.62 47.74
C LYS A 253 40.99 17.67 48.08
N ASP A 254 41.33 17.53 49.35
CA ASP A 254 42.45 16.69 49.79
C ASP A 254 42.07 15.21 49.70
N LEU A 255 40.84 14.88 50.08
CA LEU A 255 40.30 13.51 50.01
C LEU A 255 39.60 13.19 48.69
N ARG A 256 39.38 14.18 47.81
CA ARG A 256 38.59 14.08 46.57
C ARG A 256 37.18 13.50 46.80
N ILE A 257 36.56 13.85 47.91
CA ILE A 257 35.20 13.42 48.28
C ILE A 257 34.27 14.63 48.42
N SER A 258 32.98 14.45 48.17
CA SER A 258 31.96 15.45 48.57
C SER A 258 31.35 15.04 49.91
N LYS A 259 31.43 15.93 50.90
CA LYS A 259 30.75 15.78 52.19
C LYS A 259 29.34 16.34 52.05
N VAL A 260 28.36 15.53 52.42
CA VAL A 260 26.94 15.89 52.37
C VAL A 260 26.42 15.92 53.80
N HIS A 261 26.04 17.10 54.26
CA HIS A 261 25.46 17.29 55.58
C HIS A 261 23.94 17.17 55.50
N LEU A 262 23.37 16.22 56.26
CA LEU A 262 21.96 15.91 56.29
C LEU A 262 21.39 16.02 57.71
N THR A 263 20.11 16.38 57.82
CA THR A 263 19.36 16.31 59.09
C THR A 263 18.20 15.34 58.95
N LEU A 264 17.99 14.41 59.89
CA LEU A 264 16.79 13.56 59.89
C LEU A 264 15.54 14.41 60.20
N CYS A 265 14.53 14.35 59.33
CA CYS A 265 13.26 15.03 59.52
C CYS A 265 12.30 14.20 60.37
N GLY A 266 11.69 14.84 61.36
CA GLY A 266 10.60 14.28 62.17
C GLY A 266 9.23 14.75 61.70
N ASP A 267 8.19 14.34 62.44
CA ASP A 267 6.80 14.76 62.20
C ASP A 267 6.56 16.28 62.37
N ASP A 268 7.56 17.01 62.88
CA ASP A 268 7.57 18.46 63.09
C ASP A 268 8.07 19.27 61.88
N ASP A 269 8.58 18.61 60.84
CA ASP A 269 9.04 19.27 59.63
C ASP A 269 7.83 19.68 58.74
N ASP A 270 7.66 20.98 58.52
CA ASP A 270 6.52 21.57 57.79
C ASP A 270 6.41 21.05 56.35
N ASP A 271 7.55 20.93 55.65
CA ASP A 271 7.59 20.47 54.25
C ASP A 271 7.21 18.98 54.19
N LEU A 272 7.78 18.14 55.06
CA LEU A 272 7.44 16.73 55.14
C LEU A 272 5.96 16.52 55.51
N THR A 273 5.45 17.30 56.46
CA THR A 273 4.06 17.25 56.90
C THR A 273 3.10 17.63 55.77
N ALA A 274 3.41 18.69 55.02
CA ALA A 274 2.64 19.08 53.84
C ALA A 274 2.58 17.95 52.79
N CYS A 275 3.70 17.26 52.54
CA CYS A 275 3.76 16.12 51.63
C CYS A 275 2.90 14.94 52.12
N LEU A 276 3.00 14.60 53.41
CA LEU A 276 2.27 13.48 54.01
C LEU A 276 0.75 13.74 54.12
N LEU A 277 0.34 15.00 54.29
CA LEU A 277 -1.06 15.44 54.27
C LEU A 277 -1.67 15.42 52.86
N MET A 278 -0.90 15.78 51.83
CA MET A 278 -1.33 15.63 50.43
C MET A 278 -1.51 14.15 50.07
N LEU A 279 -0.57 13.29 50.47
CA LEU A 279 -0.71 11.82 50.41
C LEU A 279 -1.95 11.32 51.16
N ALA A 280 -2.35 11.99 52.25
CA ALA A 280 -3.54 11.63 53.01
C ALA A 280 -4.85 12.05 52.31
N LYS A 281 -4.84 13.14 51.52
CA LYS A 281 -5.98 13.57 50.69
C LYS A 281 -6.29 12.62 49.53
N ASP A 282 -5.27 11.99 48.94
CA ASP A 282 -5.46 10.89 47.97
C ASP A 282 -5.74 9.54 48.66
N ALA A 283 -5.33 9.38 49.93
CA ALA A 283 -5.55 8.16 50.71
C ALA A 283 -6.96 8.03 51.34
N ASP A 284 -7.87 8.95 51.04
CA ASP A 284 -9.32 8.75 51.23
C ASP A 284 -9.92 7.79 50.17
N GLU A 285 -9.13 7.37 49.17
CA GLU A 285 -9.49 6.23 48.34
C GLU A 285 -9.59 4.96 49.19
N LYS A 286 -10.79 4.35 49.17
CA LYS A 286 -11.10 3.10 49.88
C LYS A 286 -10.07 1.98 49.65
N ASP A 287 -9.30 2.01 48.54
CA ASP A 287 -8.23 1.06 48.25
C ASP A 287 -6.90 1.69 47.80
N GLN A 288 -5.96 1.74 48.74
CA GLN A 288 -4.57 2.18 48.53
C GLN A 288 -3.82 1.33 47.47
N LEU A 289 -4.25 0.09 47.25
CA LEU A 289 -3.69 -0.79 46.22
C LEU A 289 -4.02 -0.32 44.80
N VAL A 290 -5.20 0.27 44.57
CA VAL A 290 -5.56 0.80 43.24
C VAL A 290 -4.83 2.12 42.97
N ALA A 291 -4.69 2.96 44.00
CA ALA A 291 -3.91 4.20 43.94
C ALA A 291 -2.44 3.93 43.55
N LEU A 292 -1.86 2.83 44.04
CA LEU A 292 -0.49 2.42 43.70
C LEU A 292 -0.28 2.22 42.20
N GLY A 293 -1.22 1.55 41.53
CA GLY A 293 -1.19 1.40 40.07
C GLY A 293 -1.29 2.75 39.35
N ARG A 294 -2.10 3.69 39.88
CA ARG A 294 -2.27 5.00 39.25
C ARG A 294 -0.99 5.84 39.33
N HIS A 295 -0.26 5.75 40.44
CA HIS A 295 1.04 6.37 40.55
C HIS A 295 2.07 5.74 39.61
N LEU A 296 2.08 4.40 39.44
CA LEU A 296 2.92 3.75 38.43
C LEU A 296 2.59 4.22 37.00
N LEU A 297 1.32 4.47 36.70
CA LEU A 297 0.89 5.06 35.43
C LEU A 297 1.41 6.51 35.26
N GLN A 298 1.33 7.35 36.29
CA GLN A 298 1.86 8.73 36.27
C GLN A 298 3.37 8.76 36.02
N MET A 299 4.07 7.73 36.48
CA MET A 299 5.50 7.50 36.27
C MET A 299 5.90 7.03 34.88
N GLN A 300 4.92 6.80 34.01
CA GLN A 300 5.12 6.16 32.72
C GLN A 300 5.66 4.72 32.82
N ARG A 301 5.50 4.05 33.97
CA ARG A 301 5.83 2.63 34.17
C ARG A 301 4.64 1.76 33.79
N PHE A 302 4.30 1.81 32.50
CA PHE A 302 3.06 1.25 31.99
C PHE A 302 2.98 -0.28 32.13
N ASP A 303 4.09 -1.00 31.93
CA ASP A 303 4.14 -2.45 32.10
C ASP A 303 3.90 -2.85 33.57
N GLU A 304 4.61 -2.22 34.51
CA GLU A 304 4.46 -2.51 35.93
C GLU A 304 3.09 -2.09 36.48
N SER A 305 2.52 -1.00 35.95
CA SER A 305 1.15 -0.62 36.29
C SER A 305 0.14 -1.65 35.79
N GLU A 306 0.32 -2.21 34.59
CA GLU A 306 -0.55 -3.23 34.03
C GLU A 306 -0.46 -4.52 34.85
N THR A 307 0.75 -5.02 35.09
CA THR A 307 0.96 -6.25 35.89
C THR A 307 0.38 -6.10 37.28
N HIS A 308 0.60 -4.95 37.92
CA HIS A 308 0.02 -4.66 39.23
C HIS A 308 -1.51 -4.75 39.20
N TYR A 309 -2.19 -4.07 38.27
CA TYR A 309 -3.65 -4.16 38.17
C TYR A 309 -4.16 -5.57 37.82
N GLU A 310 -3.50 -6.29 36.91
CA GLU A 310 -3.83 -7.69 36.59
C GLU A 310 -3.73 -8.58 37.84
N THR A 311 -2.66 -8.41 38.64
CA THR A 311 -2.47 -9.22 39.87
C THR A 311 -3.54 -8.95 40.92
N LEU A 312 -4.02 -7.69 41.04
CA LEU A 312 -5.11 -7.35 41.96
C LEU A 312 -6.40 -8.07 41.58
N LEU A 313 -6.69 -8.18 40.28
CA LEU A 313 -7.87 -8.88 39.75
C LEU A 313 -7.74 -10.40 39.87
N ASP A 314 -6.62 -10.97 39.44
CA ASP A 314 -6.38 -12.42 39.41
C ASP A 314 -6.39 -13.04 40.82
N ASN A 315 -5.77 -12.36 41.78
CA ASN A 315 -5.70 -12.81 43.16
C ASN A 315 -6.94 -12.44 43.99
N ARG A 316 -7.95 -11.79 43.38
CA ARG A 316 -9.17 -11.31 44.05
C ARG A 316 -8.86 -10.48 45.30
N LEU A 317 -7.80 -9.67 45.23
CA LEU A 317 -7.38 -8.80 46.34
C LEU A 317 -8.32 -7.61 46.51
N ILE A 318 -9.10 -7.30 45.47
CA ILE A 318 -10.16 -6.31 45.47
C ILE A 318 -11.49 -7.04 45.33
N THR A 319 -12.44 -6.74 46.21
CA THR A 319 -13.76 -7.39 46.23
C THR A 319 -14.92 -6.42 46.11
N ASP A 320 -14.71 -5.13 46.37
CA ASP A 320 -15.77 -4.13 46.25
C ASP A 320 -15.91 -3.63 44.80
N GLU A 321 -17.15 -3.33 44.42
CA GLU A 321 -17.50 -2.97 43.04
C GLU A 321 -16.85 -1.65 42.60
N TYR A 322 -16.64 -0.71 43.53
CA TYR A 322 -16.03 0.59 43.23
C TYR A 322 -14.55 0.44 42.88
N SER A 323 -13.78 -0.26 43.70
CA SER A 323 -12.36 -0.48 43.47
C SER A 323 -12.10 -1.42 42.30
N LEU A 324 -13.02 -2.37 42.03
CA LEU A 324 -12.99 -3.12 40.77
C LEU A 324 -13.15 -2.19 39.57
N ALA A 325 -14.11 -1.26 39.60
CA ALA A 325 -14.29 -0.28 38.54
C ALA A 325 -13.05 0.62 38.38
N ALA A 326 -12.49 1.10 39.50
CA ALA A 326 -11.29 1.94 39.49
C ALA A 326 -10.05 1.18 38.98
N CYS A 327 -9.94 -0.13 39.26
CA CYS A 327 -8.89 -0.99 38.73
C CYS A 327 -9.02 -1.16 37.20
N TYR A 328 -10.22 -1.48 36.70
CA TYR A 328 -10.47 -1.55 35.25
C TYR A 328 -10.27 -0.20 34.55
N HIS A 329 -10.65 0.90 35.19
CA HIS A 329 -10.38 2.25 34.69
C HIS A 329 -8.87 2.54 34.62
N GLY A 330 -8.10 2.19 35.65
CA GLY A 330 -6.64 2.28 35.63
C GLY A 330 -6.01 1.45 34.51
N LEU A 331 -6.43 0.20 34.33
CA LEU A 331 -6.03 -0.64 33.19
C LEU A 331 -6.38 0.01 31.85
N ALA A 332 -7.56 0.61 31.72
CA ALA A 332 -7.92 1.31 30.51
C ALA A 332 -6.97 2.48 30.22
N GLN A 333 -6.63 3.29 31.22
CA GLN A 333 -5.69 4.40 31.05
C GLN A 333 -4.29 3.91 30.64
N VAL A 334 -3.80 2.81 31.23
CA VAL A 334 -2.54 2.15 30.80
C VAL A 334 -2.61 1.75 29.33
N ASN A 335 -3.69 1.07 28.93
CA ASN A 335 -3.90 0.66 27.54
C ASN A 335 -3.98 1.86 26.57
N ILE A 336 -4.64 2.96 26.96
CA ILE A 336 -4.68 4.21 26.16
C ILE A 336 -3.26 4.78 25.98
N LYS A 337 -2.41 4.71 27.00
CA LYS A 337 -1.03 5.21 26.94
C LYS A 337 -0.12 4.32 26.10
N LYS A 338 -0.24 2.99 26.20
CA LYS A 338 0.51 2.04 25.35
C LYS A 338 0.05 2.03 23.87
N GLY A 339 -1.19 2.46 23.63
CA GLY A 339 -1.79 2.51 22.29
C GLY A 339 -2.73 1.35 21.98
N ASP A 340 -3.02 0.48 22.95
CA ASP A 340 -3.93 -0.68 22.82
C ASP A 340 -5.40 -0.27 22.98
N ILE A 341 -5.88 0.53 22.03
CA ILE A 341 -7.18 1.20 22.12
C ILE A 341 -8.36 0.22 22.27
N ASN A 342 -8.30 -0.95 21.63
CA ASN A 342 -9.39 -1.94 21.74
C ASN A 342 -9.51 -2.51 23.15
N MET A 343 -8.39 -2.79 23.82
CA MET A 343 -8.38 -3.28 25.20
C MET A 343 -8.78 -2.16 26.17
N ALA A 344 -8.34 -0.93 25.91
CA ALA A 344 -8.79 0.25 26.66
C ALA A 344 -10.32 0.40 26.64
N LEU A 345 -10.94 0.37 25.45
CA LEU A 345 -12.40 0.49 25.32
C LEU A 345 -13.15 -0.64 26.04
N LYS A 346 -12.61 -1.87 26.00
CA LYS A 346 -13.15 -3.01 26.74
C LYS A 346 -13.11 -2.77 28.25
N ASN A 347 -11.96 -2.33 28.77
CA ASN A 347 -11.76 -2.07 30.19
C ASN A 347 -12.57 -0.85 30.70
N LEU A 348 -12.75 0.20 29.88
CA LEU A 348 -13.64 1.31 30.22
C LEU A 348 -15.11 0.86 30.29
N LYS A 349 -15.52 -0.05 29.39
CA LYS A 349 -16.87 -0.59 29.39
C LYS A 349 -17.13 -1.41 30.65
N THR A 350 -16.20 -2.30 31.03
CA THR A 350 -16.33 -3.07 32.28
C THR A 350 -16.33 -2.17 33.50
N ALA A 351 -15.49 -1.12 33.54
CA ALA A 351 -15.50 -0.15 34.63
C ALA A 351 -16.87 0.54 34.78
N LEU A 352 -17.48 1.01 33.69
CA LEU A 352 -18.82 1.60 33.72
C LEU A 352 -19.90 0.59 34.14
N GLU A 353 -19.83 -0.65 33.69
CA GLU A 353 -20.77 -1.71 34.08
C GLU A 353 -20.76 -1.93 35.61
N TYR A 354 -19.59 -1.91 36.26
CA TYR A 354 -19.50 -2.00 37.72
C TYR A 354 -20.04 -0.74 38.40
N LEU A 355 -19.76 0.46 37.87
CA LEU A 355 -20.25 1.71 38.47
C LEU A 355 -21.77 1.88 38.37
N GLN A 356 -22.39 1.35 37.31
CA GLN A 356 -23.83 1.46 37.06
C GLN A 356 -24.67 0.42 37.81
N LYS A 357 -24.08 -0.67 38.30
CA LYS A 357 -24.77 -1.70 39.10
C LYS A 357 -25.30 -1.15 40.42
N ASN A 358 -24.63 -0.16 41.00
CA ASN A 358 -24.98 0.38 42.31
C ASN A 358 -25.35 1.86 42.21
N PRO A 359 -26.55 2.28 42.66
CA PRO A 359 -26.98 3.68 42.59
C PRO A 359 -26.09 4.63 43.39
N ALA A 360 -25.35 4.14 44.40
CA ALA A 360 -24.39 4.94 45.15
C ALA A 360 -23.15 5.33 44.32
N THR A 361 -22.71 4.48 43.38
CA THR A 361 -21.56 4.72 42.51
C THR A 361 -21.95 5.30 41.15
N ALA A 362 -23.23 5.22 40.77
CA ALA A 362 -23.72 5.69 39.48
C ALA A 362 -23.54 7.21 39.25
N ASN A 363 -23.44 8.00 40.33
CA ASN A 363 -23.15 9.43 40.27
C ASN A 363 -21.71 9.77 40.67
N HIS A 364 -20.82 8.79 40.80
CA HIS A 364 -19.43 9.03 41.22
C HIS A 364 -18.64 9.79 40.16
N VAL A 365 -17.67 10.62 40.57
CA VAL A 365 -16.77 11.39 39.67
C VAL A 365 -16.12 10.48 38.62
N LEU A 366 -15.78 9.24 39.00
CA LEU A 366 -15.18 8.22 38.14
C LEU A 366 -16.03 7.92 36.88
N VAL A 367 -17.35 8.07 36.93
CA VAL A 367 -18.22 7.89 35.74
C VAL A 367 -17.90 8.95 34.68
N SER A 368 -17.72 10.21 35.09
CA SER A 368 -17.34 11.30 34.18
C SER A 368 -15.94 11.09 33.61
N GLN A 369 -15.00 10.59 34.43
CA GLN A 369 -13.64 10.26 34.01
C GLN A 369 -13.62 9.12 32.98
N CYS A 370 -14.40 8.05 33.19
CA CYS A 370 -14.55 6.98 32.22
C CYS A 370 -15.08 7.51 30.87
N TYR A 371 -16.06 8.41 30.86
CA TYR A 371 -16.56 9.01 29.63
C TYR A 371 -15.53 9.92 28.94
N ASN A 372 -14.76 10.71 29.71
CA ASN A 372 -13.64 11.49 29.16
C ASN A 372 -12.58 10.57 28.54
N ASP A 373 -12.22 9.47 29.19
CA ASP A 373 -11.25 8.51 28.68
C ASP A 373 -11.79 7.70 27.49
N PHE A 374 -13.09 7.45 27.42
CA PHE A 374 -13.76 6.94 26.21
C PHE A 374 -13.60 7.93 25.06
N GLY A 375 -13.85 9.22 25.32
CA GLY A 375 -13.61 10.30 24.37
C GLY A 375 -12.18 10.27 23.85
N ALA A 376 -11.20 10.27 24.75
CA ALA A 376 -9.77 10.21 24.41
C ALA A 376 -9.40 8.95 23.61
N ALA A 377 -9.93 7.78 23.99
CA ALA A 377 -9.68 6.52 23.31
C ALA A 377 -10.24 6.51 21.87
N TYR A 378 -11.49 6.96 21.67
CA TYR A 378 -12.09 7.07 20.34
C TYR A 378 -11.43 8.15 19.49
N CYS A 379 -11.00 9.25 20.09
CA CYS A 379 -10.19 10.28 19.43
C CYS A 379 -8.88 9.67 18.88
N LYS A 380 -8.14 8.90 19.69
CA LYS A 380 -6.93 8.18 19.23
C LYS A 380 -7.21 7.11 18.17
N LYS A 381 -8.41 6.53 18.16
CA LYS A 381 -8.87 5.59 17.13
C LYS A 381 -9.22 6.28 15.79
N GLY A 382 -9.41 7.60 15.79
CA GLY A 382 -9.92 8.36 14.64
C GLY A 382 -11.45 8.37 14.51
N ASP A 383 -12.19 7.84 15.50
CA ASP A 383 -13.66 7.93 15.50
C ASP A 383 -14.10 9.19 16.26
N HIS A 384 -13.99 10.34 15.57
CA HIS A 384 -14.29 11.64 16.16
C HIS A 384 -15.76 11.78 16.59
N LEU A 385 -16.70 11.12 15.91
CA LEU A 385 -18.12 11.17 16.25
C LEU A 385 -18.39 10.54 17.62
N GLN A 386 -17.87 9.33 17.86
CA GLN A 386 -18.00 8.69 19.17
C GLN A 386 -17.23 9.46 20.25
N SER A 387 -16.07 10.00 19.89
CA SER A 387 -15.30 10.86 20.80
C SER A 387 -16.12 12.05 21.32
N LEU A 388 -16.72 12.82 20.40
CA LEU A 388 -17.57 13.96 20.73
C LEU A 388 -18.79 13.54 21.57
N ARG A 389 -19.41 12.40 21.26
CA ARG A 389 -20.55 11.86 22.04
C ARG A 389 -20.14 11.58 23.48
N HIS A 390 -19.01 10.93 23.70
CA HIS A 390 -18.56 10.56 25.05
C HIS A 390 -18.11 11.78 25.86
N TYR A 391 -17.42 12.76 25.26
CA TYR A 391 -17.11 14.01 25.97
C TYR A 391 -18.38 14.82 26.33
N ASN A 392 -19.35 14.90 25.43
CA ASN A 392 -20.64 15.52 25.75
C ASN A 392 -21.40 14.75 26.84
N GLN A 393 -21.30 13.41 26.83
CA GLN A 393 -21.87 12.59 27.89
C GLN A 393 -21.20 12.88 29.24
N ALA A 394 -19.88 13.06 29.28
CA ALA A 394 -19.18 13.45 30.49
C ALA A 394 -19.68 14.81 31.02
N LEU A 395 -19.89 15.80 30.14
CA LEU A 395 -20.40 17.13 30.52
C LEU A 395 -21.76 17.12 31.21
N ILE A 396 -22.66 16.19 30.85
CA ILE A 396 -23.99 16.08 31.48
C ILE A 396 -24.00 15.25 32.77
N THR A 397 -22.88 14.60 33.13
CA THR A 397 -22.81 13.87 34.41
C THR A 397 -22.72 14.82 35.60
N LYS A 398 -23.43 14.49 36.69
CA LYS A 398 -23.68 15.40 37.81
C LYS A 398 -22.44 15.87 38.58
N ASN A 399 -21.40 15.04 38.64
CA ASN A 399 -20.17 15.28 39.40
C ASN A 399 -18.92 15.38 38.50
N ASN A 400 -19.07 15.96 37.31
CA ASN A 400 -17.96 16.17 36.38
C ASN A 400 -17.12 17.40 36.74
N ASP A 401 -15.83 17.35 36.44
CA ASP A 401 -14.99 18.53 36.23
C ASP A 401 -15.00 18.88 34.73
N PRO A 402 -15.79 19.88 34.30
CA PRO A 402 -15.98 20.19 32.89
C PRO A 402 -14.68 20.62 32.18
N SER A 403 -13.65 21.04 32.93
CA SER A 403 -12.39 21.51 32.34
C SER A 403 -11.72 20.41 31.51
N THR A 404 -11.70 19.17 32.01
CA THR A 404 -11.13 18.01 31.32
C THR A 404 -11.92 17.65 30.05
N SER A 405 -13.25 17.67 30.13
CA SER A 405 -14.12 17.43 28.98
C SER A 405 -13.98 18.52 27.92
N TYR A 406 -13.89 19.79 28.31
CA TYR A 406 -13.66 20.89 27.36
C TYR A 406 -12.30 20.82 26.70
N SER A 407 -11.24 20.47 27.44
CA SER A 407 -9.92 20.23 26.84
C SER A 407 -9.96 19.09 25.83
N GLY A 408 -10.63 17.98 26.17
CA GLY A 408 -10.79 16.86 25.25
C GLY A 408 -11.60 17.19 24.00
N LEU A 409 -12.68 17.98 24.13
CA LEU A 409 -13.43 18.51 22.98
C LEU A 409 -12.56 19.42 22.11
N ALA A 410 -11.75 20.30 22.73
CA ALA A 410 -10.82 21.15 22.00
C ALA A 410 -9.81 20.34 21.19
N ASP A 411 -9.27 19.25 21.75
CA ASP A 411 -8.34 18.36 21.05
C ASP A 411 -8.99 17.66 19.85
N VAL A 412 -10.26 17.22 19.98
CA VAL A 412 -11.00 16.60 18.87
C VAL A 412 -11.27 17.62 17.76
N GLU A 413 -11.71 18.82 18.10
CA GLU A 413 -11.96 19.88 17.12
C GLU A 413 -10.66 20.34 16.43
N LEU A 414 -9.53 20.31 17.15
CA LEU A 414 -8.21 20.57 16.57
C LEU A 414 -7.81 19.50 15.55
N GLN A 415 -8.08 18.22 15.81
CA GLN A 415 -7.86 17.14 14.85
C GLN A 415 -8.79 17.23 13.63
N LEU A 416 -10.01 17.76 13.80
CA LEU A 416 -10.95 18.03 12.70
C LEU A 416 -10.61 19.30 11.90
N GLY A 417 -9.61 20.10 12.33
CA GLY A 417 -9.24 21.37 11.71
C GLY A 417 -10.15 22.55 12.07
N ASN A 418 -11.07 22.37 13.01
CA ASN A 418 -12.01 23.40 13.48
C ASN A 418 -11.36 24.30 14.55
N TYR A 419 -10.28 25.00 14.19
CA TYR A 419 -9.45 25.74 15.14
C TYR A 419 -10.19 26.81 15.95
N LYS A 420 -11.21 27.46 15.38
CA LYS A 420 -12.04 28.45 16.09
C LYS A 420 -12.84 27.81 17.22
N LEU A 421 -13.48 26.67 16.96
CA LEU A 421 -14.28 25.96 17.95
C LEU A 421 -13.38 25.30 19.02
N ALA A 422 -12.21 24.78 18.61
CA ALA A 422 -11.18 24.32 19.54
C ALA A 422 -10.76 25.43 20.50
N LEU A 423 -10.56 26.65 19.99
CA LEU A 423 -10.23 27.83 20.79
C LEU A 423 -11.33 28.19 21.78
N GLU A 424 -12.60 28.18 21.36
CA GLU A 424 -13.76 28.41 22.23
C GLU A 424 -13.83 27.42 23.40
N TYR A 425 -13.63 26.12 23.13
CA TYR A 425 -13.59 25.11 24.19
C TYR A 425 -12.40 25.31 25.13
N GLN A 426 -11.25 25.72 24.61
CA GLN A 426 -10.08 26.00 25.44
C GLN A 426 -10.28 27.22 26.35
N TYR A 427 -11.02 28.25 25.88
CA TYR A 427 -11.44 29.36 26.73
C TYR A 427 -12.49 28.95 27.78
N LYS A 428 -13.45 28.06 27.44
CA LYS A 428 -14.36 27.49 28.45
C LYS A 428 -13.63 26.68 29.52
N CYS A 429 -12.59 25.94 29.12
CA CYS A 429 -11.68 25.28 30.06
C CYS A 429 -10.95 26.30 30.95
N LEU A 430 -10.43 27.37 30.34
CA LEU A 430 -9.75 28.45 31.05
C LEU A 430 -10.64 29.09 32.12
N GLU A 431 -11.89 29.44 31.78
CA GLU A 431 -12.85 30.06 32.71
C GLU A 431 -13.09 29.22 33.97
N ARG A 432 -13.11 27.89 33.82
CA ARG A 432 -13.30 26.96 34.95
C ARG A 432 -12.08 26.86 35.85
N LEU A 433 -10.89 27.15 35.32
CA LEU A 433 -9.61 27.07 36.04
C LEU A 433 -9.19 28.39 36.70
N LEU A 434 -9.87 29.51 36.42
CA LEU A 434 -9.50 30.85 36.90
C LEU A 434 -9.43 31.00 38.45
N ASN A 435 -10.14 30.15 39.19
CA ASN A 435 -10.16 30.14 40.66
C ASN A 435 -9.49 28.90 41.28
N GLY A 436 -8.65 28.17 40.53
CA GLY A 436 -8.12 26.86 40.93
C GLY A 436 -6.67 26.55 40.50
N ARG A 437 -6.40 25.25 40.28
CA ARG A 437 -5.08 24.61 40.03
C ARG A 437 -4.23 25.37 38.99
N GLN A 438 -3.22 26.12 39.47
CA GLN A 438 -2.39 27.02 38.65
C GLN A 438 -1.55 26.29 37.59
N SER A 439 -1.15 25.03 37.81
CA SER A 439 -0.41 24.23 36.82
C SER A 439 -1.24 23.91 35.58
N LEU A 440 -2.49 23.46 35.76
CA LEU A 440 -3.45 23.19 34.68
C LEU A 440 -3.77 24.47 33.91
N LEU A 441 -3.84 25.62 34.60
CA LEU A 441 -4.01 26.92 33.97
C LEU A 441 -2.86 27.24 32.99
N GLY A 442 -1.61 26.99 33.40
CA GLY A 442 -0.43 27.12 32.54
C GLY A 442 -0.51 26.23 31.29
N ASN A 443 -0.92 24.97 31.44
CA ASN A 443 -1.10 24.04 30.32
C ASN A 443 -2.20 24.49 29.35
N THR A 444 -3.31 25.02 29.87
CA THR A 444 -4.39 25.56 29.06
C THR A 444 -3.91 26.73 28.20
N TYR A 445 -3.15 27.68 28.76
CA TYR A 445 -2.53 28.76 27.98
C TYR A 445 -1.57 28.27 26.90
N ARG A 446 -0.78 27.23 27.17
CA ARG A 446 0.09 26.60 26.16
C ARG A 446 -0.73 26.04 25.00
N ASN A 447 -1.82 25.32 25.29
CA ASN A 447 -2.68 24.77 24.25
C ASN A 447 -3.38 25.86 23.43
N ILE A 448 -3.84 26.95 24.07
CA ILE A 448 -4.33 28.16 23.36
C ILE A 448 -3.24 28.72 22.44
N GLY A 449 -2.00 28.81 22.92
CA GLY A 449 -0.86 29.23 22.12
C GLY A 449 -0.63 28.35 20.88
N LYS A 450 -0.73 27.02 21.03
CA LYS A 450 -0.66 26.08 19.90
C LYS A 450 -1.79 26.31 18.88
N ILE A 451 -3.03 26.52 19.34
CA ILE A 451 -4.17 26.80 18.46
C ILE A 451 -3.95 28.12 17.69
N TYR A 452 -3.47 29.17 18.36
CA TYR A 452 -3.14 30.44 17.68
C TYR A 452 -2.01 30.27 16.65
N ALA A 453 -1.01 29.42 16.93
CA ALA A 453 0.03 29.11 15.96
C ALA A 453 -0.55 28.43 14.70
N LEU A 454 -1.47 27.47 14.87
CA LEU A 454 -2.19 26.82 13.75
C LEU A 454 -3.08 27.80 12.96
N LEU A 455 -3.64 28.82 13.62
CA LEU A 455 -4.35 29.93 12.98
C LEU A 455 -3.42 30.97 12.32
N ASN A 456 -2.11 30.72 12.32
CA ASN A 456 -1.07 31.63 11.82
C ASN A 456 -1.05 33.00 12.55
N GLN A 457 -1.58 33.09 13.77
CA GLN A 457 -1.57 34.28 14.63
C GLN A 457 -0.37 34.23 15.57
N LYS A 458 0.82 34.47 15.01
CA LYS A 458 2.10 34.21 15.66
C LYS A 458 2.34 35.06 16.92
N GLU A 459 1.95 36.33 16.92
CA GLU A 459 2.08 37.22 18.09
C GLU A 459 1.19 36.77 19.26
N SER A 460 -0.07 36.42 18.98
CA SER A 460 -1.00 35.88 19.97
C SER A 460 -0.48 34.56 20.55
N ALA A 461 0.06 33.67 19.71
CA ALA A 461 0.65 32.41 20.16
C ALA A 461 1.81 32.64 21.14
N LEU A 462 2.76 33.52 20.77
CA LEU A 462 3.89 33.89 21.62
C LEU A 462 3.45 34.51 22.95
N ALA A 463 2.44 35.38 22.95
CA ALA A 463 1.90 35.97 24.16
C ALA A 463 1.33 34.90 25.12
N MET A 464 0.58 33.92 24.59
CA MET A 464 0.00 32.84 25.38
C MET A 464 1.07 31.87 25.91
N PHE A 465 2.10 31.55 25.12
CA PHE A 465 3.23 30.75 25.59
C PHE A 465 4.03 31.45 26.70
N ARG A 466 4.27 32.76 26.59
CA ARG A 466 4.93 33.55 27.65
C ARG A 466 4.12 33.56 28.94
N LYS A 467 2.80 33.73 28.84
CA LYS A 467 1.89 33.67 29.99
C LYS A 467 1.87 32.29 30.64
N SER A 468 1.91 31.23 29.82
CA SER A 468 2.05 29.85 30.30
C SER A 468 3.35 29.68 31.11
N ILE A 469 4.49 30.14 30.59
CA ILE A 469 5.77 30.11 31.30
C ILE A 469 5.71 30.89 32.61
N GLU A 470 5.13 32.10 32.62
CA GLU A 470 5.04 32.91 33.83
C GLU A 470 4.25 32.20 34.93
N ILE A 471 3.10 31.61 34.57
CA ILE A 471 2.26 30.86 35.51
C ILE A 471 2.97 29.59 35.99
N GLN A 472 3.55 28.81 35.07
CA GLN A 472 4.26 27.58 35.40
C GLN A 472 5.49 27.85 36.26
N ALA A 473 6.30 28.87 35.95
CA ALA A 473 7.48 29.24 36.72
C ALA A 473 7.12 29.68 38.15
N LYS A 474 6.02 30.43 38.31
CA LYS A 474 5.53 30.87 39.64
C LYS A 474 4.94 29.71 40.44
N ALA A 475 4.22 28.80 39.79
CA ALA A 475 3.50 27.71 40.45
C ALA A 475 4.38 26.49 40.74
N LEU A 476 5.36 26.18 39.90
CA LEU A 476 6.13 24.93 39.88
C LEU A 476 7.65 25.15 39.95
N GLY A 477 8.13 26.39 39.92
CA GLY A 477 9.56 26.70 39.90
C GLY A 477 10.20 26.70 38.50
N PRO A 478 11.43 27.23 38.37
CA PRO A 478 12.05 27.56 37.07
C PRO A 478 12.63 26.36 36.30
N MET A 479 12.86 25.22 36.97
CA MET A 479 13.45 24.01 36.37
C MET A 479 12.44 22.87 36.19
N HIS A 480 11.15 23.18 36.28
CA HIS A 480 10.11 22.17 36.19
C HIS A 480 9.91 21.64 34.75
N PRO A 481 9.77 20.32 34.52
CA PRO A 481 9.56 19.70 33.20
C PRO A 481 8.48 20.36 32.30
N ASP A 482 7.36 20.78 32.89
CA ASP A 482 6.28 21.50 32.18
C ASP A 482 6.74 22.76 31.44
N LEU A 483 7.74 23.48 31.98
CA LEU A 483 8.35 24.61 31.26
C LEU A 483 9.10 24.12 30.04
N GLY A 484 9.78 22.98 30.12
CA GLY A 484 10.48 22.34 29.00
C GLY A 484 9.55 22.09 27.81
N TYR A 485 8.34 21.57 28.06
CA TYR A 485 7.31 21.42 27.03
C TYR A 485 6.88 22.75 26.40
N THR A 486 6.70 23.78 27.22
CA THR A 486 6.32 25.10 26.73
C THR A 486 7.44 25.73 25.90
N TYR A 487 8.70 25.57 26.32
CA TYR A 487 9.87 26.00 25.54
C TYR A 487 10.04 25.24 24.22
N ASN A 488 9.78 23.93 24.21
CA ASN A 488 9.74 23.14 22.96
C ASN A 488 8.67 23.68 21.99
N SER A 489 7.49 24.02 22.51
CA SER A 489 6.40 24.59 21.70
C SER A 489 6.79 25.95 21.11
N ILE A 490 7.50 26.79 21.88
CA ILE A 490 8.05 28.06 21.39
C ILE A 490 9.14 27.82 20.33
N GLY A 491 10.01 26.83 20.55
CA GLY A 491 11.07 26.45 19.61
C GLY A 491 10.50 26.04 18.24
N LEU A 492 9.47 25.19 18.23
CA LEU A 492 8.72 24.83 17.02
C LEU A 492 8.09 26.06 16.34
N MET A 493 7.51 26.99 17.11
CA MET A 493 6.94 28.21 16.54
C MET A 493 8.01 29.09 15.89
N TYR A 494 9.22 29.17 16.44
CA TYR A 494 10.33 29.89 15.82
C TYR A 494 10.86 29.17 14.56
N LEU A 495 10.78 27.84 14.52
CA LEU A 495 10.98 27.12 13.25
C LEU A 495 9.97 27.60 12.23
N ASP A 496 8.67 27.67 12.55
CA ASP A 496 7.63 28.16 11.62
C ASP A 496 7.78 29.65 11.23
N LEU A 497 8.57 30.42 11.99
CA LEU A 497 8.99 31.78 11.66
C LEU A 497 10.25 31.87 10.79
N ASN A 498 10.90 30.74 10.49
CA ASN A 498 12.23 30.69 9.86
C ASN A 498 13.33 31.38 10.69
N ASP A 499 13.18 31.45 12.02
CA ASP A 499 14.23 31.92 12.94
C ASP A 499 14.87 30.71 13.63
N ASP A 500 15.76 30.04 12.89
CA ASP A 500 16.43 28.81 13.34
C ASP A 500 17.31 29.04 14.59
N LYS A 501 17.81 30.27 14.79
CA LYS A 501 18.64 30.63 15.96
C LYS A 501 17.81 30.64 17.24
N GLN A 502 16.66 31.30 17.21
CA GLN A 502 15.75 31.30 18.36
C GLN A 502 15.17 29.90 18.60
N ALA A 503 14.81 29.19 17.53
CA ALA A 503 14.36 27.81 17.63
C ALA A 503 15.36 26.92 18.37
N PHE A 504 16.64 26.95 17.96
CA PHE A 504 17.70 26.21 18.64
C PHE A 504 17.83 26.60 20.12
N ALA A 505 17.84 27.90 20.42
CA ALA A 505 18.00 28.38 21.79
C ALA A 505 16.87 27.90 22.73
N PHE A 506 15.62 27.88 22.25
CA PHE A 506 14.48 27.42 23.05
C PHE A 506 14.40 25.90 23.17
N ILE A 507 14.71 25.15 22.11
CA ILE A 507 14.79 23.67 22.19
C ILE A 507 15.95 23.26 23.13
N GLN A 508 17.09 23.96 23.08
CA GLN A 508 18.21 23.72 24.00
C GLN A 508 17.85 24.03 25.45
N LYS A 509 17.10 25.10 25.73
CA LYS A 509 16.58 25.39 27.07
C LYS A 509 15.66 24.28 27.57
N ALA A 510 14.75 23.79 26.71
CA ALA A 510 13.88 22.67 27.05
C ALA A 510 14.70 21.41 27.40
N PHE A 511 15.70 21.09 26.57
CA PHE A 511 16.59 19.95 26.80
C PHE A 511 17.38 20.07 28.10
N ALA A 512 17.89 21.27 28.43
CA ALA A 512 18.62 21.52 29.67
C ALA A 512 17.73 21.32 30.90
N ILE A 513 16.50 21.84 30.87
CA ILE A 513 15.52 21.62 31.94
C ILE A 513 15.23 20.13 32.10
N GLN A 514 14.93 19.41 31.02
CA GLN A 514 14.65 17.97 31.05
C GLN A 514 15.85 17.17 31.57
N THR A 515 17.07 17.50 31.16
CA THR A 515 18.30 16.81 31.61
C THR A 515 18.51 16.96 33.13
N GLN A 516 18.14 18.11 33.70
CA GLN A 516 18.28 18.36 35.13
C GLN A 516 17.14 17.77 35.96
N SER A 517 15.93 17.71 35.40
CA SER A 517 14.69 17.37 36.14
C SER A 517 14.14 15.97 35.88
N LEU A 518 14.53 15.29 34.79
CA LEU A 518 13.95 14.02 34.38
C LEU A 518 15.00 12.90 34.24
N PRO A 519 14.61 11.63 34.44
CA PRO A 519 15.47 10.50 34.10
C PRO A 519 15.66 10.39 32.58
N HIS A 520 16.84 9.96 32.12
CA HIS A 520 17.22 9.92 30.69
C HIS A 520 16.30 9.11 29.77
N ASN A 521 15.51 8.19 30.33
CA ASN A 521 14.54 7.37 29.60
C ASN A 521 13.12 7.94 29.65
N HIS A 522 12.92 9.20 30.05
CA HIS A 522 11.60 9.83 30.06
C HIS A 522 11.13 10.16 28.64
N SER A 523 9.83 10.01 28.35
CA SER A 523 9.27 10.20 27.00
C SER A 523 9.43 11.62 26.45
N ASP A 524 9.51 12.62 27.33
CA ASP A 524 9.72 14.03 26.97
C ASP A 524 11.00 14.27 26.16
N PHE A 525 12.04 13.44 26.36
CA PHE A 525 13.26 13.52 25.58
C PHE A 525 13.01 13.16 24.11
N GLY A 526 12.11 12.20 23.84
CA GLY A 526 11.72 11.84 22.48
C GLY A 526 11.17 13.04 21.70
N GLU A 527 10.27 13.83 22.30
CA GLU A 527 9.75 15.03 21.64
C GLU A 527 10.85 16.07 21.36
N THR A 528 11.73 16.31 22.34
CA THR A 528 12.84 17.27 22.18
C THR A 528 13.83 16.84 21.11
N TYR A 529 14.20 15.55 21.05
CA TYR A 529 15.04 15.00 19.99
C TYR A 529 14.38 15.13 18.62
N ARG A 530 13.07 14.85 18.51
CA ARG A 530 12.32 15.07 17.27
C ARG A 530 12.33 16.54 16.84
N ASN A 531 12.21 17.47 17.78
CA ASN A 531 12.27 18.91 17.49
C ASN A 531 13.68 19.34 17.01
N PHE A 532 14.75 18.81 17.61
CA PHE A 532 16.10 18.98 17.08
C PHE A 532 16.24 18.39 15.67
N GLY A 533 15.68 17.21 15.43
CA GLY A 533 15.64 16.58 14.11
C GLY A 533 14.96 17.47 13.07
N ASN A 534 13.81 18.05 13.40
CA ASN A 534 13.07 18.99 12.54
C ASN A 534 13.88 20.27 12.25
N LEU A 535 14.54 20.83 13.27
CA LEU A 535 15.43 21.99 13.10
C LEU A 535 16.56 21.69 12.11
N TYR A 536 17.28 20.58 12.28
CA TYR A 536 18.38 20.22 11.37
C TYR A 536 17.89 19.84 9.97
N LEU A 537 16.73 19.19 9.85
CA LEU A 537 16.09 18.89 8.57
C LEU A 537 15.76 20.17 7.80
N LYS A 538 15.34 21.23 8.52
CA LYS A 538 15.05 22.54 7.94
C LYS A 538 16.31 23.29 7.51
N ILE A 539 17.37 23.24 8.32
CA ILE A 539 18.69 23.83 8.00
C ILE A 539 19.38 23.08 6.85
N GLY A 540 18.99 21.81 6.59
CA GLY A 540 19.52 20.97 5.51
C GLY A 540 20.63 20.00 5.96
N ASP A 541 20.93 19.94 7.26
CA ASP A 541 21.87 18.96 7.83
C ASP A 541 21.14 17.62 8.06
N LEU A 542 21.06 16.83 6.99
CA LEU A 542 20.29 15.57 6.97
C LEU A 542 20.89 14.51 7.91
N ASP A 543 22.20 14.53 8.16
CA ASP A 543 22.87 13.56 9.04
C ASP A 543 22.53 13.81 10.51
N LYS A 544 22.60 15.07 10.97
CA LYS A 544 22.17 15.42 12.33
C LYS A 544 20.67 15.22 12.51
N ALA A 545 19.87 15.54 11.48
CA ALA A 545 18.44 15.29 11.52
C ALA A 545 18.14 13.80 11.75
N LEU A 546 18.75 12.93 10.95
CA LEU A 546 18.58 11.47 11.07
C LEU A 546 19.05 10.95 12.43
N SER A 547 20.21 11.41 12.91
CA SER A 547 20.74 11.05 14.23
C SER A 547 19.75 11.39 15.35
N HIS A 548 19.20 12.60 15.36
CA HIS A 548 18.24 13.00 16.39
C HIS A 548 16.89 12.31 16.27
N PHE A 549 16.38 12.05 15.05
CA PHE A 549 15.18 11.25 14.90
C PHE A 549 15.38 9.80 15.36
N ASN A 550 16.55 9.20 15.14
CA ASN A 550 16.88 7.88 15.68
C ASN A 550 16.96 7.87 17.21
N GLN A 551 17.53 8.91 17.83
CA GLN A 551 17.50 9.07 19.29
C GLN A 551 16.07 9.21 19.84
N SER A 552 15.22 9.97 19.15
CA SER A 552 13.79 10.06 19.47
C SER A 552 13.12 8.68 19.39
N LEU A 553 13.37 7.95 18.30
CA LEU A 553 12.80 6.64 18.06
C LEU A 553 13.24 5.63 19.13
N GLU A 554 14.53 5.58 19.45
CA GLU A 554 15.08 4.71 20.49
C GLU A 554 14.44 5.01 21.85
N ASN A 555 14.38 6.28 22.25
CA ASN A 555 13.71 6.69 23.49
C ASN A 555 12.23 6.28 23.51
N GLN A 556 11.49 6.55 22.44
CA GLN A 556 10.08 6.17 22.36
C GLN A 556 9.87 4.66 22.42
N LEU A 557 10.69 3.85 21.74
CA LEU A 557 10.57 2.39 21.74
C LEU A 557 10.91 1.74 23.08
N THR A 558 11.58 2.46 24.01
CA THR A 558 11.77 1.95 25.38
C THR A 558 10.49 1.97 26.22
N ILE A 559 9.48 2.75 25.84
CA ILE A 559 8.26 3.00 26.63
C ILE A 559 7.00 2.63 25.85
N LEU A 560 7.00 2.85 24.54
CA LEU A 560 5.86 2.78 23.65
C LEU A 560 6.02 1.63 22.67
N SER A 561 4.90 1.03 22.27
CA SER A 561 4.90 0.01 21.23
C SER A 561 5.33 0.57 19.87
N ALA A 562 5.93 -0.26 19.02
CA ALA A 562 6.36 0.14 17.67
C ALA A 562 5.21 0.64 16.77
N LYS A 563 3.96 0.37 17.14
CA LYS A 563 2.75 0.78 16.44
C LYS A 563 2.13 2.06 17.01
N HIS A 564 2.68 2.62 18.10
CA HIS A 564 2.15 3.82 18.72
C HIS A 564 2.19 5.03 17.75
N PRO A 565 1.18 5.94 17.75
CA PRO A 565 1.15 7.09 16.85
C PRO A 565 2.43 7.92 16.84
N ALA A 566 2.97 8.26 18.02
CA ALA A 566 4.21 9.05 18.12
C ALA A 566 5.44 8.36 17.47
N VAL A 567 5.49 7.02 17.51
CA VAL A 567 6.55 6.23 16.86
C VAL A 567 6.36 6.27 15.34
N CYS A 568 5.12 6.16 14.87
CA CYS A 568 4.78 6.26 13.46
C CYS A 568 5.15 7.64 12.88
N ASP A 569 4.87 8.73 13.60
CA ASP A 569 5.24 10.09 13.19
C ASP A 569 6.77 10.19 13.04
N THR A 570 7.51 9.59 13.97
CA THR A 570 8.99 9.55 13.91
C THR A 570 9.49 8.71 12.73
N TYR A 571 8.87 7.55 12.43
CA TYR A 571 9.17 6.77 11.23
C TYR A 571 8.93 7.56 9.95
N VAL A 572 7.84 8.32 9.85
CA VAL A 572 7.56 9.16 8.67
C VAL A 572 8.64 10.24 8.52
N LEU A 573 9.06 10.88 9.62
CA LEU A 573 10.14 11.87 9.58
C LEU A 573 11.47 11.26 9.14
N ILE A 574 11.83 10.09 9.67
CA ILE A 574 13.02 9.34 9.22
C ILE A 574 12.91 9.00 7.73
N GLY A 575 11.77 8.47 7.28
CA GLY A 575 11.52 8.16 5.87
C GLY A 575 11.65 9.39 4.97
N LYS A 576 11.12 10.54 5.38
CA LYS A 576 11.27 11.83 4.66
C LYS A 576 12.73 12.29 4.56
N VAL A 577 13.54 12.07 5.61
CA VAL A 577 14.98 12.36 5.57
C VAL A 577 15.71 11.42 4.60
N LEU A 578 15.45 10.12 4.68
CA LEU A 578 16.06 9.11 3.80
C LEU A 578 15.70 9.35 2.34
N LEU A 579 14.45 9.74 2.06
CA LEU A 579 14.00 10.15 0.74
C LEU A 579 14.81 11.33 0.20
N LYS A 580 15.07 12.36 1.02
CA LYS A 580 15.95 13.49 0.64
C LYS A 580 17.40 13.07 0.43
N LYS A 581 17.86 12.03 1.14
CA LYS A 581 19.18 11.42 0.94
C LYS A 581 19.23 10.42 -0.22
N THR A 582 18.15 10.27 -1.00
CA THR A 582 18.01 9.30 -2.11
C THR A 582 18.09 7.82 -1.70
N ASP A 583 17.96 7.51 -0.40
CA ASP A 583 17.81 6.15 0.10
C ASP A 583 16.33 5.75 0.06
N TYR A 584 15.88 5.32 -1.13
CA TYR A 584 14.49 4.97 -1.38
C TYR A 584 14.04 3.71 -0.64
N ASP A 585 14.90 2.68 -0.57
CA ASP A 585 14.57 1.42 0.11
C ASP A 585 14.44 1.60 1.63
N GLY A 586 15.35 2.37 2.22
CA GLY A 586 15.24 2.77 3.62
C GLY A 586 13.97 3.58 3.90
N ALA A 587 13.65 4.55 3.05
CA ALA A 587 12.43 5.35 3.18
C ALA A 587 11.16 4.50 3.10
N LEU A 588 11.05 3.61 2.10
CA LEU A 588 9.92 2.69 1.94
C LEU A 588 9.76 1.78 3.15
N SER A 589 10.84 1.24 3.72
CA SER A 589 10.79 0.40 4.93
C SER A 589 10.10 1.12 6.09
N TYR A 590 10.43 2.40 6.33
CA TYR A 590 9.80 3.18 7.40
C TYR A 590 8.37 3.60 7.08
N PHE A 591 8.06 3.96 5.83
CA PHE A 591 6.69 4.28 5.43
C PHE A 591 5.76 3.05 5.54
N HIS A 592 6.23 1.85 5.19
CA HIS A 592 5.46 0.62 5.37
C HIS A 592 5.19 0.31 6.85
N LYS A 593 6.16 0.49 7.75
CA LYS A 593 5.93 0.33 9.21
C LYS A 593 4.81 1.23 9.71
N THR A 594 4.76 2.48 9.24
CA THR A 594 3.67 3.40 9.59
C THR A 594 2.35 3.00 8.95
N LEU A 595 2.36 2.61 7.67
CA LEU A 595 1.17 2.17 6.96
C LEU A 595 0.51 0.96 7.63
N ASP A 596 1.29 -0.06 7.99
CA ASP A 596 0.79 -1.26 8.69
C ASP A 596 0.10 -0.89 10.00
N SER A 597 0.72 0.03 10.74
CA SER A 597 0.14 0.55 11.98
C SER A 597 -1.13 1.37 11.76
N HIS A 598 -1.21 2.15 10.67
CA HIS A 598 -2.44 2.88 10.32
C HIS A 598 -3.56 1.95 9.89
N LEU A 599 -3.29 0.93 9.08
CA LEU A 599 -4.28 -0.05 8.62
C LEU A 599 -4.94 -0.81 9.78
N GLU A 600 -4.22 -1.04 10.88
CA GLU A 600 -4.79 -1.67 12.08
C GLU A 600 -5.67 -0.74 12.92
N ARG A 601 -5.36 0.57 12.92
CA ARG A 601 -5.98 1.55 13.84
C ARG A 601 -7.09 2.37 13.21
N LYS A 602 -7.00 2.61 11.89
CA LYS A 602 -7.82 3.56 11.14
C LYS A 602 -8.70 2.81 10.15
N ARG A 603 -9.83 3.42 9.78
CA ARG A 603 -10.73 2.88 8.75
C ARG A 603 -10.28 3.34 7.37
N ILE A 604 -10.66 2.58 6.35
CA ILE A 604 -10.59 3.03 4.95
C ILE A 604 -11.36 4.36 4.85
N GLY A 605 -10.79 5.33 4.16
CA GLY A 605 -11.25 6.73 4.09
C GLY A 605 -10.52 7.70 5.01
N ASP A 606 -9.66 7.22 5.92
CA ASP A 606 -8.91 8.09 6.85
C ASP A 606 -7.80 8.88 6.10
N PRO A 607 -7.69 10.21 6.29
CA PRO A 607 -6.68 11.04 5.63
C PRO A 607 -5.22 10.63 5.87
N ALA A 608 -4.89 9.98 6.99
CA ALA A 608 -3.53 9.52 7.23
C ALA A 608 -3.13 8.35 6.32
N LEU A 609 -4.10 7.54 5.86
CA LEU A 609 -3.84 6.51 4.85
C LEU A 609 -3.54 7.16 3.50
N THR A 610 -4.23 8.25 3.16
CA THR A 610 -3.95 9.08 1.97
C THR A 610 -2.50 9.56 1.98
N GLU A 611 -2.04 10.21 3.07
CA GLU A 611 -0.63 10.68 3.16
C GLU A 611 0.36 9.51 2.98
N MET A 612 0.11 8.35 3.59
CA MET A 612 1.03 7.21 3.48
C MET A 612 1.06 6.60 2.08
N TYR A 613 -0.10 6.46 1.42
CA TYR A 613 -0.15 5.94 0.05
C TYR A 613 0.52 6.89 -0.93
N GLU A 614 0.34 8.20 -0.76
CA GLU A 614 1.01 9.22 -1.56
C GLU A 614 2.53 9.18 -1.36
N LEU A 615 3.02 9.18 -0.10
CA LEU A 615 4.46 9.11 0.18
C LEU A 615 5.12 7.84 -0.40
N ILE A 616 4.46 6.69 -0.30
CA ILE A 616 4.97 5.43 -0.87
C ILE A 616 4.91 5.47 -2.41
N GLY A 617 3.83 5.98 -2.99
CA GLY A 617 3.69 6.17 -4.44
C GLY A 617 4.79 7.07 -5.01
N ASP A 618 4.98 8.24 -4.41
CA ASP A 618 6.03 9.21 -4.78
C ASP A 618 7.43 8.64 -4.64
N THR A 619 7.68 7.87 -3.58
CA THR A 619 8.99 7.25 -3.37
C THR A 619 9.29 6.19 -4.42
N ASN A 620 8.31 5.36 -4.78
CA ASN A 620 8.46 4.38 -5.86
C ASN A 620 8.61 5.06 -7.23
N MET A 621 7.90 6.16 -7.47
CA MET A 621 8.05 6.96 -8.68
C MET A 621 9.47 7.53 -8.80
N LYS A 622 10.04 8.08 -7.72
CA LYS A 622 11.45 8.54 -7.67
C LYS A 622 12.47 7.41 -7.80
N LYS A 623 12.11 6.20 -7.39
CA LYS A 623 12.90 4.96 -7.60
C LYS A 623 12.77 4.41 -9.03
N HIS A 624 11.88 4.98 -9.85
CA HIS A 624 11.49 4.47 -11.18
C HIS A 624 10.78 3.10 -11.17
N ASP A 625 10.18 2.72 -10.05
CA ASP A 625 9.29 1.55 -9.96
C ASP A 625 7.84 1.99 -10.23
N LEU A 626 7.53 2.16 -11.52
CA LEU A 626 6.25 2.71 -11.96
C LEU A 626 5.05 1.80 -11.65
N ASP A 627 5.26 0.48 -11.58
CA ASP A 627 4.20 -0.49 -11.29
C ASP A 627 3.77 -0.41 -9.83
N GLU A 628 4.73 -0.38 -8.91
CA GLU A 628 4.41 -0.27 -7.49
C GLU A 628 3.89 1.15 -7.16
N ALA A 629 4.41 2.19 -7.83
CA ALA A 629 3.87 3.56 -7.73
C ALA A 629 2.38 3.61 -8.13
N LEU A 630 2.03 3.06 -9.31
CA LEU A 630 0.64 2.99 -9.78
C LEU A 630 -0.27 2.26 -8.79
N LYS A 631 0.18 1.13 -8.24
CA LYS A 631 -0.59 0.35 -7.26
C LYS A 631 -0.92 1.19 -6.01
N TYR A 632 0.02 1.98 -5.51
CA TYR A 632 -0.22 2.84 -4.34
C TYR A 632 -1.06 4.08 -4.68
N PHE A 633 -0.92 4.67 -5.87
CA PHE A 633 -1.82 5.74 -6.32
C PHE A 633 -3.26 5.27 -6.56
N HIS A 634 -3.48 4.03 -6.98
CA HIS A 634 -4.84 3.45 -7.02
C HIS A 634 -5.41 3.24 -5.61
N LYS A 635 -4.60 2.83 -4.63
CA LYS A 635 -5.02 2.75 -3.22
C LYS A 635 -5.34 4.13 -2.65
N LEU A 636 -4.54 5.14 -2.99
CA LEU A 636 -4.78 6.55 -2.67
C LEU A 636 -6.16 6.98 -3.18
N LEU A 637 -6.42 6.78 -4.48
CA LEU A 637 -7.69 7.11 -5.11
C LEU A 637 -8.88 6.39 -4.45
N GLY A 638 -8.77 5.09 -4.20
CA GLY A 638 -9.81 4.33 -3.53
C GLY A 638 -10.12 4.85 -2.12
N ASN A 639 -9.09 5.26 -1.38
CA ASN A 639 -9.25 5.84 -0.04
C ASN A 639 -9.93 7.22 -0.09
N GLU A 640 -9.61 8.05 -1.07
CA GLU A 640 -10.24 9.37 -1.24
C GLU A 640 -11.71 9.28 -1.68
N LEU A 641 -12.04 8.31 -2.54
CA LEU A 641 -13.41 8.06 -3.00
C LEU A 641 -14.31 7.53 -1.88
N GLU A 642 -13.81 6.68 -0.97
CA GLU A 642 -14.58 6.26 0.21
C GLU A 642 -14.96 7.45 1.12
N ARG A 643 -14.16 8.52 1.11
CA ARG A 643 -14.45 9.74 1.87
C ARG A 643 -15.49 10.63 1.19
N LYS A 644 -15.81 10.42 -0.10
CA LYS A 644 -16.50 11.43 -0.92
C LYS A 644 -17.55 10.84 -1.85
N VAL A 645 -18.71 11.49 -1.90
CA VAL A 645 -19.85 11.08 -2.75
C VAL A 645 -19.72 11.59 -4.19
N VAL A 646 -18.86 12.59 -4.45
CA VAL A 646 -18.76 13.28 -5.76
C VAL A 646 -17.29 13.51 -6.12
N GLU A 647 -16.97 13.36 -7.41
CA GLU A 647 -15.67 13.74 -7.95
C GLU A 647 -15.52 15.27 -7.91
N ASP A 648 -14.55 15.76 -7.13
CA ASP A 648 -14.30 17.19 -6.96
C ASP A 648 -12.81 17.52 -7.22
N MET A 649 -12.47 18.82 -7.18
CA MET A 649 -11.11 19.31 -7.42
C MET A 649 -10.02 18.70 -6.54
N SER A 650 -10.35 18.03 -5.44
CA SER A 650 -9.33 17.36 -4.63
C SER A 650 -8.75 16.11 -5.29
N LEU A 651 -9.54 15.40 -6.12
CA LEU A 651 -9.08 14.19 -6.82
C LEU A 651 -8.20 14.53 -8.03
N PHE A 652 -8.17 15.79 -8.43
CA PHE A 652 -7.44 16.26 -9.60
C PHE A 652 -5.97 15.87 -9.54
N HIS A 653 -5.33 16.06 -8.38
CA HIS A 653 -3.93 15.72 -8.20
C HIS A 653 -3.68 14.21 -8.32
N THR A 654 -4.51 13.40 -7.67
CA THR A 654 -4.45 11.93 -7.73
C THR A 654 -4.62 11.42 -9.17
N TYR A 655 -5.59 11.98 -9.92
CA TYR A 655 -5.77 11.66 -11.33
C TYR A 655 -4.59 12.09 -12.20
N GLN A 656 -3.99 13.25 -11.92
CA GLN A 656 -2.79 13.72 -12.62
C GLN A 656 -1.61 12.77 -12.46
N LEU A 657 -1.36 12.29 -11.24
CA LEU A 657 -0.28 11.34 -10.94
C LEU A 657 -0.47 10.02 -11.72
N ILE A 658 -1.70 9.47 -11.70
CA ILE A 658 -2.02 8.23 -12.41
C ILE A 658 -1.94 8.41 -13.94
N ALA A 659 -2.50 9.50 -14.47
CA ALA A 659 -2.47 9.81 -15.90
C ALA A 659 -1.03 9.97 -16.42
N GLY A 660 -0.18 10.67 -15.65
CA GLY A 660 1.24 10.86 -15.96
C GLY A 660 1.99 9.54 -16.11
N ILE A 661 1.81 8.61 -15.15
CA ILE A 661 2.50 7.31 -15.23
C ILE A 661 1.99 6.47 -16.42
N TYR A 662 0.68 6.47 -16.68
CA TYR A 662 0.17 5.79 -17.87
C TYR A 662 0.71 6.39 -19.17
N CYS A 663 0.94 7.70 -19.23
CA CYS A 663 1.61 8.34 -20.37
C CYS A 663 3.08 7.88 -20.50
N GLU A 664 3.84 7.85 -19.41
CA GLU A 664 5.23 7.36 -19.42
C GLU A 664 5.32 5.90 -19.87
N LYS A 665 4.35 5.07 -19.48
CA LYS A 665 4.23 3.67 -19.91
C LYS A 665 3.63 3.47 -21.31
N GLN A 666 3.29 4.54 -22.03
CA GLN A 666 2.64 4.50 -23.35
C GLN A 666 1.25 3.81 -23.37
N HIS A 667 0.58 3.74 -22.21
CA HIS A 667 -0.78 3.22 -22.06
C HIS A 667 -1.81 4.34 -22.25
N PHE A 668 -1.87 4.87 -23.48
CA PHE A 668 -2.62 6.11 -23.80
C PHE A 668 -4.12 6.02 -23.55
N ARG A 669 -4.74 4.84 -23.71
CA ARG A 669 -6.18 4.66 -23.46
C ARG A 669 -6.51 4.87 -21.98
N GLN A 670 -5.75 4.26 -21.09
CA GLN A 670 -5.92 4.46 -19.65
C GLN A 670 -5.64 5.91 -19.27
N ALA A 671 -4.60 6.54 -19.83
CA ALA A 671 -4.29 7.94 -19.57
C ALA A 671 -5.47 8.88 -19.93
N LEU A 672 -6.13 8.66 -21.08
CA LEU A 672 -7.28 9.45 -21.51
C LEU A 672 -8.43 9.41 -20.50
N ILE A 673 -8.75 8.23 -19.93
CA ILE A 673 -9.80 8.10 -18.92
C ILE A 673 -9.54 9.04 -17.74
N TYR A 674 -8.31 9.08 -17.24
CA TYR A 674 -7.95 9.93 -16.11
C TYR A 674 -7.90 11.42 -16.48
N TYR A 675 -7.43 11.78 -17.68
CA TYR A 675 -7.51 13.16 -18.17
C TYR A 675 -8.95 13.65 -18.33
N TYR A 676 -9.88 12.80 -18.79
CA TYR A 676 -11.30 13.16 -18.85
C TYR A 676 -11.90 13.36 -17.46
N ARG A 677 -11.52 12.54 -16.48
CA ARG A 677 -11.95 12.76 -15.08
C ARG A 677 -11.39 14.07 -14.51
N MET A 678 -10.13 14.41 -14.83
CA MET A 678 -9.56 15.72 -14.48
C MET A 678 -10.33 16.88 -15.12
N LEU A 679 -10.76 16.72 -16.38
CA LEU A 679 -11.59 17.70 -17.08
C LEU A 679 -12.94 17.87 -16.38
N ASP A 680 -13.60 16.79 -16.00
CA ASP A 680 -14.86 16.83 -15.26
C ASP A 680 -14.71 17.54 -13.89
N CYS A 681 -13.62 17.27 -13.15
CA CYS A 681 -13.31 17.99 -11.92
C CYS A 681 -13.21 19.52 -12.15
N GLN A 682 -12.53 19.94 -13.22
CA GLN A 682 -12.35 21.36 -13.56
C GLN A 682 -13.65 22.03 -14.04
N LEU A 683 -14.45 21.33 -14.85
CA LEU A 683 -15.74 21.84 -15.33
C LEU A 683 -16.76 21.99 -14.19
N GLN A 684 -16.65 21.18 -13.14
CA GLN A 684 -17.51 21.29 -11.95
C GLN A 684 -17.02 22.34 -10.95
N ALA A 685 -15.75 22.76 -11.01
CA ALA A 685 -15.18 23.76 -10.11
C ALA A 685 -15.85 25.13 -10.29
N ARG A 686 -16.09 25.86 -9.19
CA ARG A 686 -16.59 27.24 -9.22
C ARG A 686 -15.71 28.16 -8.39
N PRO A 687 -15.09 29.21 -8.96
CA PRO A 687 -15.03 29.52 -10.40
C PRO A 687 -14.20 28.48 -11.17
N PHE A 688 -14.62 28.16 -12.41
CA PHE A 688 -13.85 27.23 -13.25
C PHE A 688 -12.68 27.98 -13.90
N SER A 689 -11.57 27.28 -14.13
CA SER A 689 -10.38 27.85 -14.77
C SER A 689 -10.41 27.54 -16.27
N GLU A 690 -10.74 28.53 -17.10
CA GLU A 690 -10.70 28.40 -18.56
C GLU A 690 -9.32 27.95 -19.06
N SER A 691 -8.25 28.52 -18.50
CA SER A 691 -6.87 28.13 -18.83
C SER A 691 -6.61 26.65 -18.57
N ALA A 692 -7.03 26.13 -17.41
CA ALA A 692 -6.78 24.73 -17.06
C ALA A 692 -7.58 23.76 -17.94
N VAL A 693 -8.80 24.15 -18.32
CA VAL A 693 -9.64 23.38 -19.26
C VAL A 693 -8.98 23.34 -20.65
N ILE A 694 -8.47 24.47 -21.13
CA ILE A 694 -7.72 24.56 -22.39
C ILE A 694 -6.45 23.69 -22.33
N ASP A 695 -5.70 23.74 -21.25
CA ASP A 695 -4.49 22.93 -21.06
C ASP A 695 -4.81 21.43 -21.11
N LEU A 696 -5.94 21.01 -20.49
CA LEU A 696 -6.40 19.62 -20.52
C LEU A 696 -6.85 19.18 -21.91
N TYR A 697 -7.63 19.99 -22.62
CA TYR A 697 -7.99 19.70 -24.01
C TYR A 697 -6.75 19.58 -24.89
N THR A 698 -5.74 20.43 -24.67
CA THR A 698 -4.46 20.37 -25.37
C THR A 698 -3.68 19.09 -25.04
N MET A 699 -3.62 18.68 -23.77
CA MET A 699 -3.00 17.41 -23.36
C MET A 699 -3.72 16.20 -23.99
N ILE A 700 -5.05 16.20 -24.00
CA ILE A 700 -5.87 15.17 -24.64
C ILE A 700 -5.58 15.12 -26.15
N GLY A 701 -5.57 16.29 -26.82
CA GLY A 701 -5.22 16.40 -28.24
C GLY A 701 -3.82 15.87 -28.55
N ASN A 702 -2.83 16.20 -27.72
CA ASN A 702 -1.46 15.69 -27.86
C ASN A 702 -1.37 14.16 -27.72
N ILE A 703 -2.24 13.54 -26.93
CA ILE A 703 -2.32 12.07 -26.85
C ILE A 703 -2.87 11.50 -28.16
N TYR A 704 -3.91 12.11 -28.72
CA TYR A 704 -4.44 11.70 -30.03
C TYR A 704 -3.43 11.89 -31.17
N LEU A 705 -2.52 12.87 -31.09
CA LEU A 705 -1.38 12.99 -32.02
C LEU A 705 -0.38 11.85 -31.87
N LYS A 706 -0.14 11.38 -30.63
CA LYS A 706 0.85 10.32 -30.34
C LYS A 706 0.31 8.91 -30.49
N LYS A 707 -1.01 8.73 -30.56
CA LYS A 707 -1.67 7.42 -30.67
C LYS A 707 -1.47 6.88 -32.11
N PRO A 708 -0.68 5.81 -32.33
CA PRO A 708 -0.63 5.18 -33.65
C PRO A 708 -1.96 4.50 -33.92
N PHE A 709 -2.64 4.90 -35.00
CA PHE A 709 -3.89 4.26 -35.44
C PHE A 709 -3.53 3.02 -36.26
N ASP A 710 -3.20 1.92 -35.57
CA ASP A 710 -2.96 0.65 -36.25
C ASP A 710 -4.28 0.02 -36.72
N GLN A 711 -4.35 -0.26 -38.03
CA GLN A 711 -5.46 -0.91 -38.75
C GLN A 711 -6.02 -2.17 -38.07
N THR A 712 -5.22 -2.85 -37.23
CA THR A 712 -5.67 -4.03 -36.49
C THR A 712 -6.83 -3.72 -35.55
N PHE A 713 -6.98 -2.49 -35.07
CA PHE A 713 -8.08 -2.12 -34.19
C PHE A 713 -9.43 -2.01 -34.91
N ILE A 714 -9.44 -1.57 -36.18
CA ILE A 714 -10.68 -1.46 -36.97
C ILE A 714 -11.17 -2.84 -37.45
N GLN A 715 -10.25 -3.80 -37.64
CA GLN A 715 -10.63 -5.20 -37.91
C GLN A 715 -11.02 -6.00 -36.65
N PHE A 716 -10.42 -5.72 -35.49
CA PHE A 716 -10.73 -6.48 -34.27
C PHE A 716 -12.13 -6.21 -33.72
N ASP A 717 -12.71 -5.02 -33.95
CA ASP A 717 -14.08 -4.72 -33.52
C ASP A 717 -15.18 -5.30 -34.43
N ARG A 718 -14.81 -5.89 -35.58
CA ARG A 718 -15.72 -6.77 -36.35
C ARG A 718 -15.76 -8.19 -35.81
N SER A 719 -14.83 -8.56 -34.93
CA SER A 719 -14.73 -9.92 -34.36
C SER A 719 -15.17 -10.02 -32.90
N THR A 720 -15.56 -8.92 -32.26
CA THR A 720 -16.11 -8.87 -30.89
C THR A 720 -17.65 -8.97 -30.87
N ASN A 721 -18.22 -9.80 -31.75
CA ASN A 721 -19.54 -10.42 -31.55
C ASN A 721 -19.35 -11.90 -31.16
N ILE A 722 -18.40 -12.19 -30.27
CA ILE A 722 -18.24 -13.53 -29.71
C ILE A 722 -19.09 -13.63 -28.45
N GLU A 723 -19.94 -14.64 -28.51
CA GLU A 723 -20.92 -15.09 -27.52
C GLU A 723 -20.38 -15.11 -26.09
N THR A 724 -21.28 -14.76 -25.17
CA THR A 724 -21.18 -14.92 -23.72
C THR A 724 -20.58 -16.27 -23.30
N PRO A 725 -19.67 -16.31 -22.31
CA PRO A 725 -19.49 -17.50 -21.50
C PRO A 725 -20.11 -17.30 -20.10
N GLU A 726 -21.14 -18.09 -19.82
CA GLU A 726 -21.55 -18.38 -18.44
C GLU A 726 -20.47 -19.21 -17.72
N LYS A 727 -20.05 -18.67 -16.56
CA LYS A 727 -19.62 -19.33 -15.30
C LYS A 727 -18.55 -20.45 -15.35
N SER A 728 -17.44 -20.22 -14.66
CA SER A 728 -17.32 -20.57 -13.22
C SER A 728 -15.97 -20.18 -12.61
N GLY A 729 -16.01 -19.66 -11.38
CA GLY A 729 -14.92 -19.78 -10.40
C GLY A 729 -14.05 -18.54 -10.15
N THR A 730 -14.27 -17.93 -8.98
CA THR A 730 -13.38 -17.03 -8.19
C THR A 730 -13.35 -15.54 -8.54
N ASP A 731 -13.37 -14.76 -7.46
CA ASP A 731 -13.66 -13.32 -7.35
C ASP A 731 -12.85 -12.44 -8.32
N GLY A 732 -13.55 -11.64 -9.13
CA GLY A 732 -12.92 -10.61 -9.97
C GLY A 732 -13.80 -9.90 -11.01
N SER A 733 -14.97 -10.42 -11.39
CA SER A 733 -15.62 -9.99 -12.64
C SER A 733 -16.88 -9.10 -12.53
N LEU A 734 -17.35 -8.74 -11.33
CA LEU A 734 -18.53 -7.87 -11.21
C LEU A 734 -18.19 -6.37 -11.39
N LEU A 735 -16.97 -5.96 -11.05
CA LEU A 735 -16.48 -4.60 -11.27
C LEU A 735 -16.14 -4.38 -12.76
N ASP A 736 -15.54 -5.38 -13.40
CA ASP A 736 -15.01 -5.27 -14.77
C ASP A 736 -16.09 -5.00 -15.84
N THR A 737 -17.32 -5.49 -15.66
CA THR A 737 -18.41 -5.25 -16.64
C THR A 737 -19.09 -3.90 -16.48
N HIS A 738 -19.36 -3.45 -15.25
CA HIS A 738 -19.94 -2.11 -14.99
C HIS A 738 -18.92 -0.99 -15.18
N THR A 739 -17.63 -1.21 -14.86
CA THR A 739 -16.57 -0.23 -15.13
C THR A 739 -16.29 -0.11 -16.63
N ARG A 740 -16.34 -1.19 -17.40
CA ARG A 740 -16.21 -1.12 -18.87
C ARG A 740 -17.40 -0.41 -19.52
N ILE A 741 -18.64 -0.75 -19.15
CA ILE A 741 -19.83 -0.09 -19.72
C ILE A 741 -19.91 1.38 -19.28
N GLY A 742 -19.57 1.69 -18.02
CA GLY A 742 -19.49 3.06 -17.51
C GLY A 742 -18.41 3.90 -18.20
N ASN A 743 -17.20 3.36 -18.36
CA ASN A 743 -16.10 4.08 -18.99
C ASN A 743 -16.33 4.30 -20.49
N VAL A 744 -16.96 3.36 -21.20
CA VAL A 744 -17.22 3.52 -22.65
C VAL A 744 -18.25 4.61 -22.94
N HIS A 745 -19.36 4.64 -22.19
CA HIS A 745 -20.35 5.72 -22.34
C HIS A 745 -19.78 7.08 -21.91
N PHE A 746 -18.92 7.10 -20.89
CA PHE A 746 -18.21 8.27 -20.41
C PHE A 746 -17.19 8.81 -21.42
N GLU A 747 -16.35 7.94 -21.99
CA GLU A 747 -15.40 8.29 -23.06
C GLU A 747 -16.11 8.92 -24.25
N LYS A 748 -17.26 8.35 -24.68
CA LYS A 748 -18.07 8.90 -25.78
C LYS A 748 -18.55 10.32 -25.51
N ARG A 749 -19.04 10.60 -24.30
CA ARG A 749 -19.49 11.94 -23.91
C ARG A 749 -18.37 12.98 -24.03
N HIS A 750 -17.16 12.65 -23.55
CA HIS A 750 -16.03 13.58 -23.61
C HIS A 750 -15.42 13.68 -25.00
N LEU A 751 -15.42 12.60 -25.78
CA LEU A 751 -15.06 12.61 -27.21
C LEU A 751 -15.88 13.65 -27.98
N ASP A 752 -17.18 13.78 -27.68
CA ASP A 752 -18.03 14.81 -28.28
C ASP A 752 -17.59 16.24 -27.92
N GLN A 753 -17.31 16.48 -26.63
CA GLN A 753 -16.86 17.80 -26.16
C GLN A 753 -15.49 18.20 -26.70
N VAL A 754 -14.54 17.27 -26.74
CA VAL A 754 -13.19 17.50 -27.28
C VAL A 754 -13.28 17.79 -28.78
N TYR A 755 -14.13 17.07 -29.51
CA TYR A 755 -14.38 17.32 -30.93
C TYR A 755 -14.90 18.74 -31.17
N GLU A 756 -15.94 19.16 -30.43
CA GLU A 756 -16.49 20.51 -30.54
C GLU A 756 -15.44 21.59 -30.25
N TYR A 757 -14.59 21.39 -29.23
CA TYR A 757 -13.52 22.33 -28.90
C TYR A 757 -12.50 22.49 -30.04
N PHE A 758 -11.95 21.39 -30.55
CA PHE A 758 -10.98 21.46 -31.66
C PHE A 758 -11.63 21.93 -32.96
N GLN A 759 -12.92 21.68 -33.17
CA GLN A 759 -13.66 22.20 -34.32
C GLN A 759 -13.86 23.73 -34.21
N GLN A 760 -14.23 24.25 -33.04
CA GLN A 760 -14.29 25.70 -32.81
C GLN A 760 -12.93 26.36 -32.96
N LEU A 761 -11.88 25.73 -32.44
CA LEU A 761 -10.50 26.20 -32.60
C LEU A 761 -10.12 26.28 -34.08
N LEU A 762 -10.45 25.24 -34.86
CA LEU A 762 -10.25 25.23 -36.30
C LEU A 762 -11.01 26.37 -36.99
N ASP A 763 -12.30 26.54 -36.69
CA ASP A 763 -13.15 27.56 -37.29
C ASP A 763 -12.63 28.98 -37.00
N ASP A 764 -12.12 29.22 -35.80
CA ASP A 764 -11.53 30.50 -35.42
C ASP A 764 -10.19 30.77 -36.13
N GLN A 765 -9.37 29.75 -36.34
CA GLN A 765 -8.14 29.88 -37.12
C GLN A 765 -8.44 30.10 -38.61
N LEU A 766 -9.44 29.40 -39.16
CA LEU A 766 -9.88 29.57 -40.56
C LEU A 766 -10.46 30.95 -40.87
N LYS A 767 -10.88 31.73 -39.87
CA LYS A 767 -11.24 33.16 -40.06
C LYS A 767 -10.02 34.04 -40.37
N ARG A 768 -8.81 33.59 -40.00
CA ARG A 768 -7.56 34.36 -40.08
C ARG A 768 -6.59 33.80 -41.11
N LEU A 769 -6.65 32.49 -41.35
CA LEU A 769 -5.74 31.74 -42.20
C LEU A 769 -6.53 31.04 -43.30
N PRO A 770 -5.96 30.91 -44.52
CA PRO A 770 -6.57 30.11 -45.57
C PRO A 770 -6.69 28.64 -45.15
N SER A 771 -7.65 27.90 -45.72
CA SER A 771 -7.87 26.48 -45.40
C SER A 771 -6.65 25.60 -45.62
N ASN A 772 -5.75 26.04 -46.50
CA ASN A 772 -4.58 25.29 -46.87
C ASN A 772 -3.34 25.60 -46.02
N ASP A 773 -3.51 26.41 -44.97
CA ASP A 773 -2.38 26.84 -44.15
C ASP A 773 -1.71 25.63 -43.43
N PRO A 774 -0.38 25.47 -43.56
CA PRO A 774 0.38 24.42 -42.90
C PRO A 774 0.27 24.41 -41.38
N SER A 775 -0.04 25.55 -40.75
CA SER A 775 -0.19 25.64 -39.29
C SER A 775 -1.43 24.91 -38.76
N LEU A 776 -2.38 24.54 -39.64
CA LEU A 776 -3.60 23.82 -39.29
C LEU A 776 -3.43 22.29 -39.27
N THR A 777 -2.27 21.77 -39.69
CA THR A 777 -2.04 20.31 -39.82
C THR A 777 -2.28 19.56 -38.52
N ASP A 778 -1.82 20.09 -37.38
CA ASP A 778 -1.99 19.42 -36.09
C ASP A 778 -3.47 19.35 -35.67
N ILE A 779 -4.23 20.40 -35.95
CA ILE A 779 -5.67 20.45 -35.65
C ILE A 779 -6.43 19.47 -36.55
N TYR A 780 -6.11 19.41 -37.84
CA TYR A 780 -6.70 18.45 -38.77
C TYR A 780 -6.37 17.00 -38.40
N ALA A 781 -5.13 16.72 -37.97
CA ALA A 781 -4.74 15.39 -37.53
C ALA A 781 -5.49 14.96 -36.24
N ILE A 782 -5.62 15.86 -35.26
CA ILE A 782 -6.40 15.61 -34.03
C ILE A 782 -7.87 15.34 -34.38
N LEU A 783 -8.50 16.19 -35.17
CA LEU A 783 -9.91 16.03 -35.56
C LEU A 783 -10.13 14.77 -36.39
N GLY A 784 -9.22 14.43 -37.30
CA GLY A 784 -9.24 13.19 -38.07
C GLY A 784 -9.19 11.95 -37.16
N ASN A 785 -8.25 11.92 -36.20
CA ASN A 785 -8.13 10.82 -35.23
C ASN A 785 -9.36 10.71 -34.32
N ILE A 786 -9.93 11.83 -33.86
CA ILE A 786 -11.16 11.83 -33.06
C ILE A 786 -12.36 11.32 -33.89
N ALA A 787 -12.48 11.74 -35.14
CA ALA A 787 -13.55 11.28 -36.04
C ALA A 787 -13.46 9.77 -36.32
N MET A 788 -12.25 9.23 -36.44
CA MET A 788 -12.01 7.78 -36.53
C MET A 788 -12.50 7.03 -35.27
N GLU A 789 -12.23 7.55 -34.06
CA GLU A 789 -12.74 6.94 -32.81
C GLU A 789 -14.27 7.02 -32.67
N LYS A 790 -14.90 8.04 -33.26
CA LYS A 790 -16.36 8.15 -33.34
C LYS A 790 -16.98 7.26 -34.41
N HIS A 791 -16.17 6.60 -35.25
CA HIS A 791 -16.59 5.88 -36.45
C HIS A 791 -17.30 6.77 -37.50
N ASP A 792 -16.98 8.06 -37.55
CA ASP A 792 -17.43 8.96 -38.63
C ASP A 792 -16.37 9.01 -39.74
N ILE A 793 -16.42 8.00 -40.61
CA ILE A 793 -15.44 7.78 -41.67
C ILE A 793 -15.45 8.91 -42.71
N ASP A 794 -16.59 9.57 -42.93
CA ASP A 794 -16.72 10.65 -43.90
C ASP A 794 -16.07 11.94 -43.41
N GLN A 795 -16.28 12.30 -42.15
CA GLN A 795 -15.59 13.45 -41.55
C GLN A 795 -14.10 13.19 -41.36
N ALA A 796 -13.72 11.98 -40.94
CA ALA A 796 -12.31 11.59 -40.84
C ALA A 796 -11.60 11.76 -42.19
N PHE A 797 -12.21 11.28 -43.28
CA PHE A 797 -11.70 11.47 -44.64
C PHE A 797 -11.50 12.95 -44.96
N ALA A 798 -12.51 13.79 -44.72
CA ALA A 798 -12.43 15.22 -45.05
C ALA A 798 -11.30 15.94 -44.31
N TYR A 799 -11.01 15.57 -43.05
CA TYR A 799 -9.90 16.14 -42.30
C TYR A 799 -8.54 15.62 -42.76
N PHE A 800 -8.40 14.31 -43.01
CA PHE A 800 -7.13 13.75 -43.50
C PHE A 800 -6.81 14.18 -44.94
N ASP A 801 -7.82 14.37 -45.79
CA ASP A 801 -7.64 14.90 -47.15
C ASP A 801 -7.13 16.35 -47.11
N LYS A 802 -7.72 17.19 -46.25
CA LYS A 802 -7.22 18.56 -46.01
C LYS A 802 -5.81 18.57 -45.39
N LEU A 803 -5.55 17.69 -44.42
CA LEU A 803 -4.22 17.52 -43.85
C LEU A 803 -3.19 17.23 -44.96
N LEU A 804 -3.51 16.25 -45.81
CA LEU A 804 -2.66 15.84 -46.92
C LEU A 804 -2.48 16.97 -47.94
N SER A 805 -3.54 17.71 -48.29
CA SER A 805 -3.44 18.84 -49.21
C SER A 805 -2.51 19.94 -48.70
N ASN A 806 -2.57 20.26 -47.39
CA ASN A 806 -1.76 21.32 -46.78
C ASN A 806 -0.29 20.89 -46.71
N GLU A 807 -0.01 19.63 -46.38
CA GLU A 807 1.36 19.13 -46.38
C GLU A 807 1.95 19.07 -47.80
N LEU A 808 1.14 18.77 -48.82
CA LEU A 808 1.54 18.73 -50.24
C LEU A 808 1.83 20.12 -50.84
N GLU A 809 1.38 21.21 -50.23
CA GLU A 809 1.79 22.57 -50.66
C GLU A 809 3.26 22.85 -50.35
N ILE A 810 3.83 22.19 -49.34
CA ILE A 810 5.22 22.38 -48.92
C ILE A 810 6.11 21.22 -49.36
N LYS A 811 5.57 20.00 -49.33
CA LYS A 811 6.31 18.75 -49.52
C LYS A 811 6.05 18.15 -50.89
N THR A 812 7.03 17.45 -51.42
CA THR A 812 6.84 16.65 -52.63
C THR A 812 5.93 15.45 -52.35
N PRO A 813 5.12 14.99 -53.31
CA PRO A 813 4.25 13.81 -53.14
C PRO A 813 4.98 12.52 -52.75
N GLU A 814 6.29 12.47 -52.99
CA GLU A 814 7.18 11.35 -52.68
C GLU A 814 7.90 11.51 -51.32
N ASP A 815 7.55 12.55 -50.55
CA ASP A 815 8.17 12.80 -49.24
C ASP A 815 7.84 11.66 -48.26
N PRO A 816 8.84 11.01 -47.64
CA PRO A 816 8.60 9.90 -46.74
C PRO A 816 7.68 10.20 -45.55
N SER A 817 7.61 11.46 -45.11
CA SER A 817 6.75 11.88 -44.00
C SER A 817 5.25 11.86 -44.32
N LEU A 818 4.87 11.69 -45.60
CA LEU A 818 3.47 11.58 -46.05
C LEU A 818 2.94 10.15 -46.03
N ALA A 819 3.82 9.15 -45.91
CA ALA A 819 3.46 7.74 -46.05
C ALA A 819 2.29 7.35 -45.13
N ASP A 820 2.39 7.60 -43.82
CA ASP A 820 1.34 7.21 -42.87
C ASP A 820 -0.03 7.83 -43.21
N LYS A 821 -0.06 9.02 -43.79
CA LYS A 821 -1.30 9.69 -44.21
C LYS A 821 -1.90 9.05 -45.45
N TYR A 822 -1.07 8.72 -46.44
CA TYR A 822 -1.51 7.96 -47.61
C TYR A 822 -2.06 6.57 -47.24
N LYS A 823 -1.44 5.91 -46.25
CA LYS A 823 -1.95 4.65 -45.71
C LYS A 823 -3.33 4.83 -45.08
N VAL A 824 -3.48 5.78 -44.14
CA VAL A 824 -4.75 6.04 -43.45
C VAL A 824 -5.88 6.39 -44.43
N ILE A 825 -5.60 7.23 -45.43
CA ILE A 825 -6.59 7.57 -46.47
C ILE A 825 -6.93 6.34 -47.34
N GLY A 826 -5.92 5.54 -47.70
CA GLY A 826 -6.11 4.28 -48.43
C GLY A 826 -7.00 3.28 -47.66
N ASP A 827 -6.83 3.21 -46.34
CA ASP A 827 -7.66 2.38 -45.46
C ASP A 827 -9.10 2.86 -45.42
N ILE A 828 -9.30 4.17 -45.30
CA ILE A 828 -10.64 4.78 -45.33
C ILE A 828 -11.35 4.45 -46.64
N HIS A 829 -10.67 4.55 -47.79
CA HIS A 829 -11.25 4.16 -49.08
C HIS A 829 -11.53 2.65 -49.17
N LEU A 830 -10.66 1.81 -48.61
CA LEU A 830 -10.87 0.37 -48.54
C LEU A 830 -12.15 0.04 -47.76
N GLU A 831 -12.42 0.73 -46.66
CA GLU A 831 -13.65 0.56 -45.88
C GLU A 831 -14.90 1.03 -46.60
N LYS A 832 -14.79 2.15 -47.34
CA LYS A 832 -15.85 2.63 -48.24
C LYS A 832 -16.07 1.74 -49.47
N ARG A 833 -15.26 0.68 -49.63
CA ARG A 833 -15.23 -0.23 -50.80
C ARG A 833 -14.90 0.48 -52.12
N ASP A 834 -14.21 1.61 -52.03
CA ASP A 834 -13.65 2.33 -53.18
C ASP A 834 -12.24 1.79 -53.45
N PHE A 835 -12.20 0.64 -54.11
CA PHE A 835 -10.97 -0.12 -54.31
C PHE A 835 -9.95 0.62 -55.19
N ASP A 836 -10.41 1.44 -56.13
CA ASP A 836 -9.53 2.15 -57.06
C ASP A 836 -8.78 3.28 -56.35
N GLN A 837 -9.48 4.07 -55.54
CA GLN A 837 -8.83 5.11 -54.74
C GLN A 837 -7.94 4.53 -53.63
N ALA A 838 -8.37 3.43 -53.01
CA ALA A 838 -7.54 2.72 -52.03
C ALA A 838 -6.21 2.27 -52.65
N LEU A 839 -6.25 1.64 -53.83
CA LEU A 839 -5.06 1.21 -54.56
C LEU A 839 -4.17 2.40 -54.95
N SER A 840 -4.75 3.52 -55.38
CA SER A 840 -4.00 4.74 -55.72
C SER A 840 -3.19 5.25 -54.52
N HIS A 841 -3.82 5.35 -53.35
CA HIS A 841 -3.18 5.85 -52.14
C HIS A 841 -2.17 4.87 -51.55
N TYR A 842 -2.42 3.55 -51.61
CA TYR A 842 -1.42 2.56 -51.25
C TYR A 842 -0.20 2.58 -52.17
N ASN A 843 -0.36 2.83 -53.47
CA ASN A 843 0.79 3.00 -54.36
C ASN A 843 1.60 4.26 -53.98
N ARG A 844 0.94 5.38 -53.66
CA ARG A 844 1.64 6.58 -53.16
C ARG A 844 2.36 6.36 -51.83
N PHE A 845 1.77 5.58 -50.91
CA PHE A 845 2.44 5.13 -49.70
C PHE A 845 3.75 4.40 -50.04
N LEU A 846 3.71 3.47 -50.99
CA LEU A 846 4.89 2.71 -51.40
C LEU A 846 5.93 3.64 -52.05
N ASP A 847 5.50 4.56 -52.89
CA ASP A 847 6.38 5.50 -53.59
C ASP A 847 7.11 6.44 -52.62
N CYS A 848 6.44 6.92 -51.56
CA CYS A 848 7.05 7.71 -50.48
C CYS A 848 8.14 6.95 -49.71
N GLN A 849 8.04 5.62 -49.67
CA GLN A 849 8.91 4.76 -48.86
C GLN A 849 10.05 4.10 -49.67
N LEU A 850 9.98 4.13 -51.01
CA LEU A 850 11.06 3.67 -51.91
C LEU A 850 12.45 4.27 -51.60
N PRO A 851 12.59 5.55 -51.18
CA PRO A 851 13.91 6.14 -50.89
C PRO A 851 14.58 5.60 -49.63
N LEU A 852 13.83 5.04 -48.67
CA LEU A 852 14.30 4.78 -47.30
C LEU A 852 15.02 3.43 -47.09
N LYS A 853 15.12 2.56 -48.11
CA LYS A 853 15.90 1.29 -48.12
C LYS A 853 15.69 0.29 -46.95
N HIS A 854 14.67 0.46 -46.11
CA HIS A 854 14.34 -0.47 -45.02
C HIS A 854 13.02 -1.21 -45.30
N ASN A 855 13.08 -2.27 -46.13
CA ASN A 855 11.94 -3.09 -46.56
C ASN A 855 11.46 -4.13 -45.50
N THR A 856 11.69 -3.90 -44.21
CA THR A 856 11.47 -4.93 -43.17
C THR A 856 10.22 -4.70 -42.32
N ASP A 857 9.40 -3.68 -42.57
CA ASP A 857 8.22 -3.38 -41.76
C ASP A 857 7.01 -4.29 -42.06
N SER A 858 6.29 -4.65 -41.01
CA SER A 858 5.01 -5.40 -41.06
C SER A 858 3.95 -4.68 -41.90
N VAL A 859 4.01 -3.36 -41.96
CA VAL A 859 3.06 -2.50 -42.68
C VAL A 859 3.11 -2.75 -44.19
N PHE A 860 4.29 -2.97 -44.79
CA PHE A 860 4.42 -3.30 -46.22
C PHE A 860 3.76 -4.64 -46.55
N HIS A 861 3.91 -5.62 -45.66
CA HIS A 861 3.29 -6.93 -45.83
C HIS A 861 1.77 -6.81 -45.86
N ILE A 862 1.18 -6.05 -44.93
CA ILE A 862 -0.26 -5.79 -44.88
C ILE A 862 -0.75 -5.08 -46.15
N ILE A 863 -0.07 -4.02 -46.59
CA ILE A 863 -0.47 -3.26 -47.78
C ILE A 863 -0.37 -4.12 -49.04
N TYR A 864 0.75 -4.82 -49.27
CA TYR A 864 0.90 -5.70 -50.44
C TYR A 864 -0.08 -6.89 -50.42
N ALA A 865 -0.36 -7.47 -49.24
CA ALA A 865 -1.37 -8.53 -49.11
C ALA A 865 -2.78 -8.00 -49.43
N THR A 866 -3.09 -6.79 -48.96
CA THR A 866 -4.38 -6.13 -49.19
C THR A 866 -4.56 -5.78 -50.66
N MET A 867 -3.54 -5.19 -51.30
CA MET A 867 -3.53 -4.95 -52.75
C MET A 867 -3.72 -6.26 -53.53
N GLY A 868 -3.01 -7.33 -53.13
CA GLY A 868 -3.16 -8.66 -53.74
C GLY A 868 -4.59 -9.20 -53.65
N LYS A 869 -5.24 -9.06 -52.49
CA LYS A 869 -6.65 -9.45 -52.30
C LYS A 869 -7.60 -8.62 -53.18
N ILE A 870 -7.41 -7.31 -53.27
CA ILE A 870 -8.22 -6.42 -54.12
C ILE A 870 -8.11 -6.85 -55.59
N TYR A 871 -6.90 -7.04 -56.10
CA TYR A 871 -6.68 -7.45 -57.49
C TYR A 871 -7.23 -8.84 -57.82
N LEU A 872 -7.25 -9.77 -56.86
CA LEU A 872 -7.79 -11.13 -57.04
C LEU A 872 -9.34 -11.15 -57.04
N GLY A 873 -10.00 -10.19 -56.38
CA GLY A 873 -11.46 -10.14 -56.25
C GLY A 873 -12.23 -9.33 -57.33
N THR A 874 -11.55 -8.48 -58.10
CA THR A 874 -12.21 -7.60 -59.10
C THR A 874 -12.32 -8.25 -60.49
N PRO A 875 -13.52 -8.35 -61.12
CA PRO A 875 -13.71 -8.88 -62.48
C PRO A 875 -13.07 -7.97 -63.54
N LEU A 876 -12.52 -8.61 -64.59
CA LEU A 876 -11.58 -8.03 -65.57
C LEU A 876 -12.13 -6.79 -66.31
N ASP A 877 -13.44 -6.76 -66.57
CA ASP A 877 -14.05 -5.80 -67.51
C ASP A 877 -14.26 -4.39 -66.91
N LYS A 878 -14.41 -4.27 -65.58
CA LYS A 878 -14.60 -2.96 -64.92
C LYS A 878 -13.32 -2.13 -64.82
N LEU A 879 -12.17 -2.79 -64.72
CA LEU A 879 -10.87 -2.13 -64.55
C LEU A 879 -10.36 -1.51 -65.86
N LEU A 880 -10.72 -2.09 -67.01
CA LEU A 880 -10.32 -1.60 -68.34
C LEU A 880 -10.98 -0.26 -68.72
N ASP A 881 -12.21 -0.03 -68.26
CA ASP A 881 -13.03 1.12 -68.65
C ASP A 881 -12.65 2.43 -67.92
N ASP A 882 -12.03 2.32 -66.74
CA ASP A 882 -11.59 3.48 -65.95
C ASP A 882 -10.08 3.73 -65.98
N TYR A 883 -9.24 2.69 -66.18
CA TYR A 883 -7.79 2.89 -66.38
C TYR A 883 -7.46 3.58 -67.70
N THR A 884 -8.30 3.41 -68.72
CA THR A 884 -8.15 4.11 -70.01
C THR A 884 -8.46 5.61 -69.90
N LYS A 885 -9.20 6.04 -68.87
CA LYS A 885 -9.48 7.46 -68.60
C LYS A 885 -8.38 8.19 -67.82
N SER A 886 -7.53 7.47 -67.09
CA SER A 886 -6.55 8.07 -66.16
C SER A 886 -5.12 8.21 -66.71
N ILE A 887 -4.84 7.68 -67.92
CA ILE A 887 -3.48 7.62 -68.51
C ILE A 887 -3.07 8.88 -69.31
N ASP A 888 -3.92 9.90 -69.44
CA ASP A 888 -3.61 11.04 -70.33
C ASP A 888 -2.56 12.05 -69.82
N HIS A 889 -1.96 11.90 -68.63
CA HIS A 889 -0.88 12.79 -68.18
C HIS A 889 0.34 12.08 -67.55
N ARG A 890 1.27 11.65 -68.43
CA ARG A 890 2.76 11.63 -68.30
C ARG A 890 3.40 10.78 -67.18
N SER A 891 4.66 10.33 -67.22
CA SER A 891 5.69 10.04 -68.22
C SER A 891 6.81 9.27 -67.48
N ALA A 892 7.61 8.50 -68.22
CA ALA A 892 8.66 7.58 -67.78
C ALA A 892 9.79 8.16 -66.89
N ASP A 893 10.30 7.35 -65.94
CA ASP A 893 11.69 6.84 -65.89
C ASP A 893 12.08 6.27 -64.50
N HIS A 894 12.35 4.96 -64.44
CA HIS A 894 13.57 4.32 -63.88
C HIS A 894 14.01 4.64 -62.42
N GLN A 895 14.24 3.70 -61.49
CA GLN A 895 15.15 2.54 -61.60
C GLN A 895 15.08 1.66 -60.32
N LEU A 896 14.88 0.35 -60.50
CA LEU A 896 15.70 -0.73 -59.92
C LEU A 896 15.73 -1.85 -60.97
N SER A 897 16.92 -2.38 -61.21
CA SER A 897 17.40 -2.90 -62.48
C SER A 897 17.16 -4.43 -62.68
N PRO A 898 17.65 -5.08 -63.76
CA PRO A 898 16.82 -5.51 -64.88
C PRO A 898 16.99 -7.01 -65.20
N GLN A 899 15.90 -7.77 -65.30
CA GLN A 899 15.87 -9.01 -66.09
C GLN A 899 14.42 -9.52 -66.11
N LEU A 900 13.67 -9.11 -67.11
CA LEU A 900 12.61 -9.93 -67.71
C LEU A 900 12.25 -9.30 -69.05
N ASP A 901 12.20 -10.18 -70.04
CA ASP A 901 12.37 -9.90 -71.46
C ASP A 901 11.46 -8.82 -72.05
N GLN A 902 12.09 -8.08 -72.96
CA GLN A 902 11.42 -7.40 -74.06
C GLN A 902 10.84 -8.41 -75.05
N THR A 903 9.81 -9.17 -74.66
CA THR A 903 9.01 -9.95 -75.62
C THR A 903 7.58 -10.12 -75.11
N SER A 904 6.73 -9.12 -75.35
CA SER A 904 5.32 -9.25 -75.75
C SER A 904 4.62 -7.91 -75.53
N GLY A 905 4.22 -7.28 -76.64
CA GLY A 905 3.15 -6.28 -76.58
C GLY A 905 1.86 -6.95 -76.11
N ASN A 906 1.11 -6.26 -75.25
CA ASN A 906 -0.16 -6.67 -74.61
C ASN A 906 -0.13 -7.52 -73.32
N THR A 907 0.82 -7.32 -72.41
CA THR A 907 0.66 -7.77 -71.01
C THR A 907 -0.09 -6.72 -70.19
N ASN A 908 -1.25 -7.10 -69.65
CA ASN A 908 -2.22 -6.28 -68.91
C ASN A 908 -1.58 -5.51 -67.72
N VAL A 909 -2.07 -4.30 -67.42
CA VAL A 909 -1.64 -3.48 -66.26
C VAL A 909 -1.77 -4.28 -64.95
N LYS A 910 -2.87 -5.04 -64.80
CA LYS A 910 -3.08 -5.99 -63.69
C LYS A 910 -1.95 -7.02 -63.57
N GLU A 911 -1.44 -7.53 -64.67
CA GLU A 911 -0.36 -8.53 -64.71
C GLU A 911 0.97 -7.95 -64.26
N ARG A 912 1.28 -6.69 -64.64
CA ARG A 912 2.45 -5.96 -64.14
C ARG A 912 2.39 -5.73 -62.63
N HIS A 913 1.23 -5.32 -62.10
CA HIS A 913 1.06 -5.12 -60.65
C HIS A 913 1.08 -6.42 -59.87
N LEU A 914 0.42 -7.48 -60.36
CA LEU A 914 0.49 -8.82 -59.76
C LEU A 914 1.94 -9.34 -59.76
N ASN A 915 2.72 -9.09 -60.81
CA ASN A 915 4.13 -9.44 -60.84
C ASN A 915 4.98 -8.64 -59.83
N ARG A 916 4.67 -7.35 -59.59
CA ARG A 916 5.34 -6.54 -58.55
C ARG A 916 5.04 -7.06 -57.15
N VAL A 917 3.78 -7.39 -56.86
CA VAL A 917 3.35 -8.02 -55.59
C VAL A 917 4.02 -9.39 -55.44
N ARG A 918 4.06 -10.20 -56.50
CA ARG A 918 4.75 -11.51 -56.54
C ARG A 918 6.23 -11.38 -56.21
N GLN A 919 6.94 -10.44 -56.84
CA GLN A 919 8.36 -10.20 -56.60
C GLN A 919 8.64 -9.84 -55.14
N TYR A 920 7.83 -8.96 -54.53
CA TYR A 920 7.99 -8.59 -53.11
C TYR A 920 7.85 -9.81 -52.19
N PHE A 921 6.75 -10.57 -52.33
CA PHE A 921 6.53 -11.75 -51.50
C PHE A 921 7.55 -12.86 -51.75
N GLN A 922 8.06 -12.98 -52.99
CA GLN A 922 9.09 -13.96 -53.34
C GLN A 922 10.46 -13.58 -52.74
N GLN A 923 10.86 -12.32 -52.82
CA GLN A 923 12.06 -11.81 -52.15
C GLN A 923 11.98 -12.02 -50.63
N ARG A 924 10.82 -11.75 -50.03
CA ARG A 924 10.60 -11.97 -48.59
C ARG A 924 10.62 -13.46 -48.23
N LEU A 925 10.08 -14.33 -49.07
CA LEU A 925 10.16 -15.79 -48.89
C LEU A 925 11.61 -16.29 -48.94
N ASP A 926 12.44 -15.70 -49.82
CA ASP A 926 13.87 -16.00 -49.93
C ASP A 926 14.67 -15.49 -48.72
N ASP A 927 14.31 -14.32 -48.18
CA ASP A 927 14.91 -13.73 -46.97
C ASP A 927 14.51 -14.51 -45.70
N GLN A 928 13.23 -14.89 -45.56
CA GLN A 928 12.72 -15.73 -44.47
C GLN A 928 13.29 -17.16 -44.51
N GLY A 929 13.77 -17.62 -45.65
CA GLY A 929 14.45 -18.92 -45.79
C GLY A 929 15.78 -19.02 -45.04
N LYS A 930 16.35 -17.90 -44.56
CA LYS A 930 17.67 -17.86 -43.89
C LYS A 930 17.62 -17.66 -42.37
N VAL A 931 16.54 -17.13 -41.82
CA VAL A 931 16.43 -16.81 -40.39
C VAL A 931 14.95 -16.90 -39.98
N VAL A 932 14.65 -17.54 -38.85
CA VAL A 932 13.35 -17.61 -38.11
C VAL A 932 12.59 -18.95 -38.23
N PRO A 933 12.00 -19.47 -37.12
CA PRO A 933 11.41 -20.82 -37.03
C PRO A 933 10.06 -20.97 -37.74
N GLN A 934 9.68 -22.24 -37.97
CA GLN A 934 8.55 -22.75 -38.75
C GLN A 934 7.12 -22.36 -38.29
N ASP A 935 6.94 -21.41 -37.38
CA ASP A 935 5.65 -21.13 -36.71
C ASP A 935 4.97 -19.80 -37.12
N ASP A 936 5.44 -19.12 -38.16
CA ASP A 936 5.01 -17.74 -38.46
C ASP A 936 3.70 -17.65 -39.28
N ALA A 937 2.66 -16.98 -38.76
CA ALA A 937 1.40 -16.74 -39.49
C ALA A 937 1.62 -15.91 -40.77
N SER A 938 2.66 -15.08 -40.78
CA SER A 938 3.08 -14.29 -41.95
C SER A 938 3.54 -15.16 -43.13
N LEU A 939 4.14 -16.33 -42.87
CA LEU A 939 4.60 -17.27 -43.90
C LEU A 939 3.43 -17.95 -44.61
N ILE A 940 2.40 -18.32 -43.86
CA ILE A 940 1.17 -18.93 -44.41
C ILE A 940 0.45 -17.93 -45.32
N GLU A 941 0.30 -16.67 -44.89
CA GLU A 941 -0.32 -15.65 -45.73
C GLU A 941 0.54 -15.34 -46.97
N THR A 942 1.86 -15.30 -46.84
CA THR A 942 2.80 -15.12 -47.95
C THR A 942 2.67 -16.24 -49.00
N LEU A 943 2.64 -17.50 -48.56
CA LEU A 943 2.50 -18.66 -49.46
C LEU A 943 1.11 -18.71 -50.12
N LYS A 944 0.04 -18.31 -49.40
CA LYS A 944 -1.31 -18.19 -49.98
C LYS A 944 -1.37 -17.12 -51.05
N VAL A 945 -0.81 -15.93 -50.79
CA VAL A 945 -0.79 -14.83 -51.75
C VAL A 945 0.03 -15.21 -52.99
N LEU A 946 1.23 -15.78 -52.81
CA LEU A 946 2.05 -16.26 -53.94
C LEU A 946 1.35 -17.36 -54.73
N GLY A 947 0.73 -18.33 -54.05
CA GLY A 947 -0.02 -19.41 -54.69
C GLY A 947 -1.20 -18.88 -55.52
N ASN A 948 -1.98 -17.95 -54.98
CA ASN A 948 -3.10 -17.33 -55.69
C ASN A 948 -2.65 -16.51 -56.90
N ILE A 949 -1.59 -15.71 -56.74
CA ILE A 949 -1.06 -14.90 -57.84
C ILE A 949 -0.53 -15.81 -58.96
N SER A 950 0.25 -16.85 -58.62
CA SER A 950 0.75 -17.81 -59.61
C SER A 950 -0.38 -18.57 -60.31
N PHE A 951 -1.44 -18.93 -59.60
CA PHE A 951 -2.62 -19.55 -60.21
C PHE A 951 -3.35 -18.60 -61.18
N ALA A 952 -3.52 -17.34 -60.78
CA ALA A 952 -4.19 -16.31 -61.59
C ALA A 952 -3.42 -15.94 -62.87
N ILE A 953 -2.08 -16.04 -62.86
CA ILE A 953 -1.21 -15.82 -64.04
C ILE A 953 -1.02 -17.12 -64.85
N HIS A 954 -1.74 -18.21 -64.51
CA HIS A 954 -1.61 -19.53 -65.14
C HIS A 954 -0.21 -20.18 -65.04
N ASP A 955 0.62 -19.78 -64.08
CA ASP A 955 1.84 -20.50 -63.69
C ASP A 955 1.49 -21.63 -62.71
N LEU A 956 0.89 -22.70 -63.25
CA LEU A 956 0.38 -23.84 -62.49
C LEU A 956 1.50 -24.63 -61.80
N GLU A 957 2.74 -24.52 -62.27
CA GLU A 957 3.88 -25.21 -61.67
C GLU A 957 4.29 -24.55 -60.35
N GLN A 958 4.52 -23.24 -60.37
CA GLN A 958 4.83 -22.47 -59.16
C GLN A 958 3.65 -22.42 -58.19
N ALA A 959 2.43 -22.27 -58.69
CA ALA A 959 1.22 -22.32 -57.85
C ALA A 959 1.17 -23.64 -57.06
N SER A 960 1.44 -24.77 -57.72
CA SER A 960 1.46 -26.08 -57.06
C SER A 960 2.56 -26.22 -56.01
N LEU A 961 3.72 -25.57 -56.23
CA LEU A 961 4.84 -25.59 -55.28
C LEU A 961 4.51 -24.78 -54.02
N TYR A 962 4.00 -23.55 -54.18
CA TYR A 962 3.62 -22.69 -53.06
C TYR A 962 2.50 -23.31 -52.22
N TYR A 963 1.47 -23.87 -52.86
CA TYR A 963 0.37 -24.52 -52.15
C TYR A 963 0.78 -25.82 -51.46
N ARG A 964 1.73 -26.59 -52.00
CA ARG A 964 2.30 -27.74 -51.27
C ARG A 964 3.08 -27.30 -50.03
N ARG A 965 3.91 -26.27 -50.16
CA ARG A 965 4.68 -25.72 -49.04
C ARG A 965 3.76 -25.12 -47.97
N LEU A 966 2.65 -24.51 -48.39
CA LEU A 966 1.58 -24.06 -47.50
C LEU A 966 0.96 -25.25 -46.75
N LEU A 967 0.60 -26.31 -47.46
CA LEU A 967 0.01 -27.51 -46.89
C LEU A 967 0.94 -28.18 -45.87
N GLU A 968 2.24 -28.27 -46.15
CA GLU A 968 3.25 -28.82 -45.23
C GLU A 968 3.29 -28.04 -43.91
N ASN A 969 3.25 -26.71 -43.98
CA ASN A 969 3.21 -25.84 -42.80
C ASN A 969 1.87 -25.96 -42.04
N GLU A 970 0.73 -25.96 -42.74
CA GLU A 970 -0.59 -26.12 -42.10
C GLU A 970 -0.74 -27.50 -41.41
N LEU A 971 -0.16 -28.57 -41.97
CA LEU A 971 -0.17 -29.91 -41.37
C LEU A 971 0.72 -30.03 -40.11
N GLN A 972 1.82 -29.27 -40.03
CA GLN A 972 2.69 -29.26 -38.85
C GLN A 972 2.03 -28.63 -37.61
N ARG A 973 1.09 -27.69 -37.80
CA ARG A 973 0.38 -26.98 -36.71
C ARG A 973 -0.61 -27.83 -35.89
N LYS A 974 -0.76 -29.14 -36.18
CA LYS A 974 -1.57 -30.13 -35.44
C LYS A 974 -2.91 -29.59 -34.91
N SER A 975 -3.79 -29.23 -35.82
CA SER A 975 -5.22 -29.02 -35.57
C SER A 975 -5.95 -29.50 -36.83
N SER A 976 -6.45 -30.74 -36.84
CA SER A 976 -7.19 -31.32 -37.97
C SER A 976 -8.61 -30.74 -38.12
N LYS A 977 -8.83 -29.51 -37.63
CA LYS A 977 -10.15 -28.85 -37.56
C LYS A 977 -10.18 -27.48 -38.25
N ASP A 978 -9.05 -27.00 -38.76
CA ASP A 978 -8.99 -25.68 -39.40
C ASP A 978 -9.58 -25.69 -40.81
N SER A 979 -10.51 -24.76 -41.05
CA SER A 979 -11.19 -24.59 -42.34
C SER A 979 -10.23 -24.31 -43.50
N SER A 980 -9.07 -23.72 -43.20
CA SER A 980 -8.08 -23.36 -44.21
C SER A 980 -7.41 -24.57 -44.87
N LEU A 981 -7.30 -25.71 -44.17
CA LEU A 981 -6.67 -26.92 -44.68
C LEU A 981 -7.49 -27.55 -45.81
N VAL A 982 -8.83 -27.48 -45.69
CA VAL A 982 -9.79 -27.95 -46.69
C VAL A 982 -9.66 -27.13 -47.97
N ASP A 983 -9.64 -25.80 -47.85
CA ASP A 983 -9.46 -24.89 -48.98
C ASP A 983 -8.12 -25.14 -49.68
N THR A 984 -7.03 -25.33 -48.91
CA THR A 984 -5.71 -25.67 -49.46
C THR A 984 -5.75 -26.98 -50.26
N TYR A 985 -6.37 -28.04 -49.72
CA TYR A 985 -6.50 -29.33 -50.43
C TYR A 985 -7.34 -29.21 -51.71
N LYS A 986 -8.45 -28.47 -51.67
CA LYS A 986 -9.32 -28.21 -52.83
C LYS A 986 -8.56 -27.48 -53.93
N THR A 987 -7.82 -26.43 -53.56
CA THR A 987 -7.04 -25.61 -54.49
C THR A 987 -5.93 -26.44 -55.16
N ILE A 988 -5.24 -27.30 -54.39
CA ILE A 988 -4.22 -28.23 -54.93
C ILE A 988 -4.84 -29.24 -55.90
N ALA A 989 -6.03 -29.78 -55.58
CA ALA A 989 -6.72 -30.73 -56.45
C ALA A 989 -7.09 -30.08 -57.80
N ASN A 990 -7.64 -28.86 -57.78
CA ASN A 990 -7.90 -28.07 -58.98
C ASN A 990 -6.63 -27.84 -59.81
N ILE A 991 -5.52 -27.45 -59.17
CA ILE A 991 -4.25 -27.24 -59.88
C ILE A 991 -3.77 -28.52 -60.57
N TYR A 992 -3.90 -29.71 -59.94
CA TYR A 992 -3.53 -30.96 -60.60
C TYR A 992 -4.48 -31.41 -61.69
N TYR A 993 -5.77 -31.07 -61.57
CA TYR A 993 -6.77 -31.31 -62.60
C TYR A 993 -6.45 -30.52 -63.87
N GLU A 994 -6.22 -29.21 -63.76
CA GLU A 994 -5.82 -28.35 -64.89
C GLU A 994 -4.50 -28.79 -65.53
N ARG A 995 -3.60 -29.41 -64.75
CA ARG A 995 -2.34 -30.00 -65.26
C ARG A 995 -2.51 -31.40 -65.88
N GLN A 996 -3.73 -31.92 -65.98
CA GLN A 996 -4.04 -33.29 -66.41
C GLN A 996 -3.34 -34.41 -65.60
N GLN A 997 -2.97 -34.15 -64.34
CA GLN A 997 -2.34 -35.14 -63.46
C GLN A 997 -3.39 -35.88 -62.62
N LEU A 998 -4.26 -36.63 -63.31
CA LEU A 998 -5.48 -37.23 -62.79
C LEU A 998 -5.27 -38.13 -61.54
N ASP A 999 -4.17 -38.88 -61.44
CA ASP A 999 -3.83 -39.68 -60.24
C ASP A 999 -3.61 -38.82 -58.99
N LYS A 1000 -2.91 -37.69 -59.15
CA LYS A 1000 -2.63 -36.78 -58.04
C LYS A 1000 -3.89 -36.03 -57.62
N THR A 1001 -4.73 -35.63 -58.59
CA THR A 1001 -6.05 -35.05 -58.33
C THR A 1001 -6.87 -35.97 -57.44
N LEU A 1002 -7.04 -37.26 -57.81
CA LEU A 1002 -7.75 -38.24 -56.97
C LEU A 1002 -7.11 -38.38 -55.59
N THR A 1003 -5.78 -38.44 -55.50
CA THR A 1003 -5.07 -38.57 -54.22
C THR A 1003 -5.42 -37.41 -53.27
N TYR A 1004 -5.48 -36.18 -53.79
CA TYR A 1004 -5.84 -35.00 -53.01
C TYR A 1004 -7.33 -34.92 -52.71
N CYS A 1005 -8.22 -35.32 -53.62
CA CYS A 1005 -9.65 -35.46 -53.34
C CYS A 1005 -9.91 -36.46 -52.20
N HIS A 1006 -9.23 -37.61 -52.18
CA HIS A 1006 -9.35 -38.57 -51.07
C HIS A 1006 -8.85 -38.01 -49.73
N LYS A 1007 -7.74 -37.25 -49.74
CA LYS A 1007 -7.24 -36.56 -48.54
C LYS A 1007 -8.24 -35.49 -48.05
N LEU A 1008 -8.85 -34.75 -48.96
CA LEU A 1008 -9.89 -33.77 -48.68
C LEU A 1008 -11.11 -34.42 -48.03
N ILE A 1009 -11.61 -35.55 -48.58
CA ILE A 1009 -12.71 -36.32 -47.99
C ILE A 1009 -12.37 -36.78 -46.57
N LYS A 1010 -11.16 -37.33 -46.36
CA LYS A 1010 -10.71 -37.77 -45.05
C LYS A 1010 -10.65 -36.62 -44.03
N SER A 1011 -10.23 -35.43 -44.48
CA SER A 1011 -10.17 -34.24 -43.65
C SER A 1011 -11.57 -33.73 -43.27
N GLU A 1012 -12.50 -33.66 -44.22
CA GLU A 1012 -13.90 -33.26 -43.98
C GLU A 1012 -14.62 -34.24 -43.04
N LEU A 1013 -14.44 -35.55 -43.22
CA LEU A 1013 -15.00 -36.57 -42.33
C LEU A 1013 -14.51 -36.46 -40.88
N GLN A 1014 -13.26 -36.03 -40.67
CA GLN A 1014 -12.68 -35.82 -39.33
C GLN A 1014 -13.28 -34.59 -38.61
N ARG A 1015 -13.88 -33.64 -39.35
CA ARG A 1015 -14.49 -32.42 -38.81
C ARG A 1015 -15.90 -32.66 -38.19
N LYS A 1016 -16.40 -33.90 -38.21
CA LYS A 1016 -17.72 -34.34 -37.68
C LYS A 1016 -18.94 -33.72 -38.39
N ALA A 1017 -18.80 -33.22 -39.61
CA ALA A 1017 -19.95 -32.95 -40.48
C ALA A 1017 -20.18 -34.18 -41.37
N LEU A 1018 -20.96 -35.15 -40.89
CA LEU A 1018 -21.24 -36.39 -41.64
C LEU A 1018 -22.23 -36.16 -42.81
N HIS A 1019 -22.88 -35.00 -42.87
CA HIS A 1019 -23.79 -34.63 -43.95
C HIS A 1019 -23.73 -33.11 -44.14
N ASP A 1020 -22.98 -32.64 -45.13
CA ASP A 1020 -22.97 -31.22 -45.49
C ASP A 1020 -22.54 -31.01 -46.94
N ILE A 1021 -23.02 -29.89 -47.48
CA ILE A 1021 -22.86 -29.31 -48.81
C ILE A 1021 -21.40 -29.31 -49.33
N SER A 1022 -20.44 -29.44 -48.43
CA SER A 1022 -18.99 -29.45 -48.69
C SER A 1022 -18.49 -30.60 -49.56
N PHE A 1023 -19.23 -31.71 -49.68
CA PHE A 1023 -18.80 -32.85 -50.52
C PHE A 1023 -19.18 -32.75 -52.01
N ILE A 1024 -20.04 -31.79 -52.37
CA ILE A 1024 -20.55 -31.65 -53.75
C ILE A 1024 -19.41 -31.39 -54.73
N ASP A 1025 -18.58 -30.39 -54.46
CA ASP A 1025 -17.46 -30.05 -55.32
C ASP A 1025 -16.44 -31.20 -55.43
N ILE A 1026 -16.33 -32.02 -54.38
CA ILE A 1026 -15.38 -33.13 -54.31
C ILE A 1026 -15.86 -34.31 -55.14
N TYR A 1027 -17.11 -34.74 -54.96
CA TYR A 1027 -17.67 -35.85 -55.73
C TYR A 1027 -17.83 -35.47 -57.20
N SER A 1028 -18.16 -34.22 -57.51
CA SER A 1028 -18.16 -33.70 -58.89
C SER A 1028 -16.78 -33.84 -59.54
N MET A 1029 -15.72 -33.39 -58.87
CA MET A 1029 -14.35 -33.51 -59.39
C MET A 1029 -13.89 -34.96 -59.53
N MET A 1030 -14.19 -35.83 -58.56
CA MET A 1030 -13.82 -37.25 -58.64
C MET A 1030 -14.57 -37.98 -59.77
N ALA A 1031 -15.86 -37.68 -59.94
CA ALA A 1031 -16.66 -38.26 -61.01
C ALA A 1031 -16.12 -37.86 -62.39
N LEU A 1032 -15.74 -36.59 -62.57
CA LEU A 1032 -15.09 -36.10 -63.79
C LEU A 1032 -13.75 -36.79 -64.05
N VAL A 1033 -12.89 -36.89 -63.03
CA VAL A 1033 -11.56 -37.50 -63.17
C VAL A 1033 -11.64 -39.00 -63.51
N HIS A 1034 -12.57 -39.75 -62.90
CA HIS A 1034 -12.78 -41.16 -63.24
C HIS A 1034 -13.38 -41.33 -64.65
N ALA A 1035 -14.23 -40.39 -65.10
CA ALA A 1035 -14.74 -40.38 -66.47
C ALA A 1035 -13.63 -40.17 -67.51
N GLU A 1036 -12.70 -39.24 -67.25
CA GLU A 1036 -11.54 -38.97 -68.11
C GLU A 1036 -10.54 -40.15 -68.14
N LYS A 1037 -10.45 -40.92 -67.05
CA LYS A 1037 -9.66 -42.16 -66.98
C LYS A 1037 -10.31 -43.38 -67.61
N HIS A 1038 -11.52 -43.25 -68.13
CA HIS A 1038 -12.35 -44.37 -68.63
C HIS A 1038 -12.76 -45.40 -67.55
N ASP A 1039 -12.69 -45.04 -66.27
CA ASP A 1039 -13.20 -45.86 -65.16
C ASP A 1039 -14.66 -45.46 -64.88
N PHE A 1040 -15.53 -45.86 -65.81
CA PHE A 1040 -16.92 -45.42 -65.84
C PHE A 1040 -17.73 -45.92 -64.64
N ASP A 1041 -17.38 -47.08 -64.07
CA ASP A 1041 -18.03 -47.63 -62.88
C ASP A 1041 -17.82 -46.75 -61.65
N GLN A 1042 -16.57 -46.35 -61.40
CA GLN A 1042 -16.28 -45.42 -60.31
C GLN A 1042 -16.84 -44.03 -60.57
N SER A 1043 -16.81 -43.55 -61.82
CA SER A 1043 -17.40 -42.27 -62.18
C SER A 1043 -18.90 -42.21 -61.87
N LEU A 1044 -19.65 -43.24 -62.27
CA LEU A 1044 -21.09 -43.35 -61.99
C LEU A 1044 -21.37 -43.46 -60.48
N LEU A 1045 -20.55 -44.20 -59.74
CA LEU A 1045 -20.67 -44.30 -58.28
C LEU A 1045 -20.51 -42.93 -57.60
N TYR A 1046 -19.59 -42.08 -58.05
CA TYR A 1046 -19.41 -40.75 -57.48
C TYR A 1046 -20.50 -39.76 -57.90
N TYR A 1047 -21.01 -39.84 -59.13
CA TYR A 1047 -22.19 -39.07 -59.51
C TYR A 1047 -23.44 -39.47 -58.73
N ASP A 1048 -23.62 -40.75 -58.40
CA ASP A 1048 -24.72 -41.21 -57.54
C ASP A 1048 -24.61 -40.62 -56.11
N ARG A 1049 -23.39 -40.58 -55.56
CA ARG A 1049 -23.12 -39.89 -54.28
C ARG A 1049 -23.35 -38.38 -54.36
N LEU A 1050 -23.02 -37.75 -55.48
CA LEU A 1050 -23.23 -36.32 -55.74
C LEU A 1050 -24.74 -35.97 -55.75
N ILE A 1051 -25.57 -36.81 -56.38
CA ILE A 1051 -27.03 -36.70 -56.36
C ILE A 1051 -27.55 -36.76 -54.92
N GLY A 1052 -27.06 -37.72 -54.13
CA GLY A 1052 -27.42 -37.84 -52.72
C GLY A 1052 -27.14 -36.58 -51.90
N CYS A 1053 -26.06 -35.86 -52.20
CA CYS A 1053 -25.74 -34.58 -51.56
C CYS A 1053 -26.65 -33.43 -52.01
N HIS A 1054 -26.92 -33.31 -53.32
CA HIS A 1054 -27.81 -32.26 -53.84
C HIS A 1054 -29.26 -32.41 -53.36
N LEU A 1055 -29.77 -33.64 -53.22
CA LEU A 1055 -31.11 -33.92 -52.68
C LEU A 1055 -31.29 -33.48 -51.23
N GLN A 1056 -30.20 -33.25 -50.49
CA GLN A 1056 -30.21 -32.80 -49.10
C GLN A 1056 -30.09 -31.26 -48.95
N GLN A 1057 -29.84 -30.51 -50.04
CA GLN A 1057 -29.76 -29.04 -50.01
C GLN A 1057 -31.15 -28.38 -49.99
N MET A 1058 -31.33 -27.36 -49.13
CA MET A 1058 -32.50 -26.46 -49.19
C MET A 1058 -32.05 -25.01 -49.45
N PRO A 1059 -32.54 -24.36 -50.53
CA PRO A 1059 -33.46 -24.87 -51.55
C PRO A 1059 -32.78 -25.86 -52.53
N LEU A 1060 -33.57 -26.79 -53.08
CA LEU A 1060 -33.11 -27.75 -54.08
C LEU A 1060 -32.81 -27.00 -55.41
N ASP A 1061 -31.56 -27.03 -55.88
CA ASP A 1061 -31.21 -26.49 -57.20
C ASP A 1061 -31.41 -27.56 -58.28
N GLN A 1062 -32.57 -27.49 -58.93
CA GLN A 1062 -33.01 -28.48 -59.92
C GLN A 1062 -32.15 -28.46 -61.19
N SER A 1063 -31.53 -27.32 -61.53
CA SER A 1063 -30.70 -27.21 -62.74
C SER A 1063 -29.39 -28.00 -62.62
N LEU A 1064 -28.77 -27.96 -61.45
CA LEU A 1064 -27.55 -28.71 -61.16
C LEU A 1064 -27.82 -30.23 -61.15
N LEU A 1065 -28.99 -30.64 -60.66
CA LEU A 1065 -29.37 -32.05 -60.63
C LEU A 1065 -29.60 -32.61 -62.05
N ASP A 1066 -30.25 -31.83 -62.92
CA ASP A 1066 -30.45 -32.19 -64.33
C ASP A 1066 -29.11 -32.33 -65.09
N ASP A 1067 -28.15 -31.42 -64.85
CA ASP A 1067 -26.81 -31.48 -65.43
C ASP A 1067 -26.04 -32.74 -64.99
N VAL A 1068 -26.19 -33.14 -63.71
CA VAL A 1068 -25.58 -34.37 -63.19
C VAL A 1068 -26.18 -35.61 -63.84
N TYR A 1069 -27.52 -35.71 -63.94
CA TYR A 1069 -28.18 -36.83 -64.62
C TYR A 1069 -27.80 -36.92 -66.11
N LYS A 1070 -27.66 -35.78 -66.79
CA LYS A 1070 -27.21 -35.74 -68.18
C LYS A 1070 -25.81 -36.31 -68.34
N LYS A 1071 -24.85 -35.89 -67.49
CA LYS A 1071 -23.48 -36.42 -67.50
C LYS A 1071 -23.42 -37.91 -67.18
N MET A 1072 -24.24 -38.40 -66.24
CA MET A 1072 -24.37 -39.84 -65.99
C MET A 1072 -24.88 -40.60 -67.22
N GLY A 1073 -25.89 -40.05 -67.91
CA GLY A 1073 -26.42 -40.63 -69.14
C GLY A 1073 -25.35 -40.75 -70.24
N GLU A 1074 -24.55 -39.71 -70.44
CA GLU A 1074 -23.42 -39.72 -71.39
C GLU A 1074 -22.37 -40.80 -71.04
N ILE A 1075 -22.09 -40.98 -69.75
CA ILE A 1075 -21.13 -41.98 -69.27
C ILE A 1075 -21.68 -43.40 -69.40
N TYR A 1076 -22.96 -43.63 -69.06
CA TYR A 1076 -23.64 -44.92 -69.29
C TYR A 1076 -23.63 -45.30 -70.77
N LEU A 1077 -23.83 -44.32 -71.66
CA LEU A 1077 -23.78 -44.55 -73.11
C LEU A 1077 -22.36 -44.94 -73.55
N LYS A 1078 -21.33 -44.25 -73.05
CA LYS A 1078 -19.91 -44.59 -73.32
C LYS A 1078 -19.53 -45.97 -72.79
N LYS A 1079 -19.98 -46.32 -71.58
CA LYS A 1079 -19.76 -47.63 -70.95
C LYS A 1079 -20.41 -48.76 -71.75
N THR A 1080 -21.69 -48.61 -72.10
CA THR A 1080 -22.43 -49.63 -72.87
C THR A 1080 -21.88 -49.78 -74.29
N LEU A 1081 -21.43 -48.70 -74.94
CA LEU A 1081 -20.71 -48.80 -76.22
C LEU A 1081 -19.40 -49.60 -76.08
N GLY A 1082 -18.63 -49.37 -75.02
CA GLY A 1082 -17.42 -50.13 -74.72
C GLY A 1082 -17.69 -51.62 -74.45
N GLU A 1083 -18.69 -51.93 -73.62
CA GLU A 1083 -19.08 -53.32 -73.31
C GLU A 1083 -19.66 -54.07 -74.52
N VAL A 1084 -20.36 -53.38 -75.42
CA VAL A 1084 -20.85 -53.95 -76.69
C VAL A 1084 -19.69 -54.25 -77.64
N LEU A 1085 -18.66 -53.39 -77.68
CA LEU A 1085 -17.43 -53.64 -78.44
C LEU A 1085 -16.65 -54.83 -77.86
N ASP A 1086 -16.50 -54.93 -76.54
CA ASP A 1086 -15.82 -56.07 -75.89
C ASP A 1086 -16.62 -57.38 -76.01
N ARG A 1087 -17.95 -57.36 -75.90
CA ARG A 1087 -18.80 -58.55 -76.13
C ARG A 1087 -18.85 -58.99 -77.60
N SER A 1088 -18.67 -58.06 -78.54
CA SER A 1088 -18.56 -58.41 -79.96
C SER A 1088 -17.29 -59.20 -80.30
N GLN A 1089 -16.22 -59.07 -79.49
CA GLN A 1089 -14.98 -59.84 -79.63
C GLN A 1089 -15.05 -61.25 -79.04
N ILE A 1090 -16.04 -61.57 -78.19
CA ILE A 1090 -16.18 -62.88 -77.52
C ILE A 1090 -17.11 -63.85 -78.29
N LEU A 1091 -17.88 -63.35 -79.28
CA LEU A 1091 -18.80 -64.16 -80.12
C LEU A 1091 -18.20 -64.59 -81.48
N THR A 1092 -16.90 -64.37 -81.71
CA THR A 1092 -16.20 -64.76 -82.94
C THR A 1092 -15.13 -65.82 -82.66
N ASP A 1093 -15.55 -67.01 -82.23
CA ASP A 1093 -14.74 -68.23 -82.29
C ASP A 1093 -15.66 -69.42 -82.64
N ASP A 1094 -16.07 -69.50 -83.91
CA ASP A 1094 -16.21 -70.80 -84.58
C ASP A 1094 -15.89 -70.63 -86.08
N PRO A 1095 -15.04 -71.48 -86.68
CA PRO A 1095 -14.34 -71.17 -87.91
C PRO A 1095 -15.09 -71.74 -89.10
N THR A 1096 -15.61 -70.88 -89.97
CA THR A 1096 -15.64 -71.03 -91.45
C THR A 1096 -16.72 -70.12 -92.06
N GLY A 1097 -16.33 -69.38 -93.11
CA GLY A 1097 -17.29 -68.90 -94.12
C GLY A 1097 -17.45 -67.39 -94.26
N SER A 1098 -16.56 -66.79 -95.05
CA SER A 1098 -16.82 -65.83 -96.15
C SER A 1098 -17.80 -64.65 -95.96
N LYS A 1099 -17.29 -63.44 -96.25
CA LYS A 1099 -17.79 -62.42 -97.22
C LYS A 1099 -17.39 -61.01 -96.74
N ASP A 1100 -16.55 -60.30 -97.50
CA ASP A 1100 -16.93 -59.29 -98.50
C ASP A 1100 -17.78 -58.15 -97.88
N SER A 1101 -17.16 -56.98 -97.59
CA SER A 1101 -17.26 -55.72 -98.38
C SER A 1101 -18.60 -54.97 -98.13
N VAL A 1102 -18.71 -53.66 -97.85
CA VAL A 1102 -18.20 -52.46 -98.51
C VAL A 1102 -18.52 -51.21 -97.63
N HIS A 1103 -17.70 -50.18 -97.81
CA HIS A 1103 -17.84 -48.73 -97.59
C HIS A 1103 -19.24 -48.10 -97.34
N ALA A 1104 -19.29 -46.94 -96.67
CA ALA A 1104 -19.39 -45.63 -97.33
C ALA A 1104 -19.61 -44.43 -96.37
N GLU A 1105 -19.25 -43.27 -96.90
CA GLU A 1105 -19.09 -41.93 -96.33
C GLU A 1105 -20.37 -41.17 -95.88
N LYS A 1106 -20.12 -40.11 -95.09
CA LYS A 1106 -20.73 -38.75 -95.08
C LYS A 1106 -22.25 -38.61 -94.78
N LYS A 1107 -22.58 -37.71 -93.83
CA LYS A 1107 -23.15 -36.36 -94.10
C LYS A 1107 -23.61 -35.64 -92.82
N HIS A 1108 -23.35 -34.33 -92.79
CA HIS A 1108 -24.09 -33.32 -92.02
C HIS A 1108 -25.59 -33.33 -92.35
N VAL A 1109 -26.45 -32.87 -91.44
CA VAL A 1109 -27.41 -31.74 -91.60
C VAL A 1109 -28.38 -31.66 -90.41
N ASP A 1110 -28.77 -30.42 -90.14
CA ASP A 1110 -29.53 -29.75 -89.07
C ASP A 1110 -31.02 -30.12 -88.85
N HIS A 1111 -31.60 -29.38 -87.86
CA HIS A 1111 -33.01 -28.95 -87.70
C HIS A 1111 -34.00 -30.04 -87.20
N GLU A 1112 -35.08 -29.81 -86.46
CA GLU A 1112 -35.75 -28.68 -85.77
C GLU A 1112 -37.01 -29.23 -85.06
N ILE A 1113 -37.46 -28.56 -84.00
CA ILE A 1113 -38.87 -28.32 -83.55
C ILE A 1113 -39.73 -29.50 -83.01
N VAL A 1114 -40.67 -29.08 -82.15
CA VAL A 1114 -41.97 -29.67 -81.73
C VAL A 1114 -41.84 -30.47 -80.42
N GLY A 1115 -42.55 -30.21 -79.33
CA GLY A 1115 -43.78 -29.49 -79.05
C GLY A 1115 -44.51 -30.27 -77.95
N SER A 1116 -45.02 -29.55 -76.94
CA SER A 1116 -46.13 -29.90 -76.04
C SER A 1116 -46.51 -31.39 -75.83
N GLU A 1117 -46.44 -31.87 -74.58
CA GLU A 1117 -47.62 -32.16 -73.75
C GLU A 1117 -47.21 -32.79 -72.41
N LYS A 1118 -47.73 -32.23 -71.31
CA LYS A 1118 -47.71 -32.88 -69.99
C LYS A 1118 -48.59 -34.13 -70.01
N PRO A 1119 -48.27 -35.11 -69.17
CA PRO A 1119 -49.30 -35.60 -68.26
C PRO A 1119 -48.88 -35.51 -66.80
N GLN A 1120 -49.92 -35.34 -66.02
CA GLN A 1120 -49.99 -35.09 -64.60
C GLN A 1120 -49.77 -36.36 -63.75
N VAL A 1121 -49.23 -36.10 -62.54
CA VAL A 1121 -49.62 -36.71 -61.25
C VAL A 1121 -49.07 -38.09 -60.88
N GLY A 1122 -48.57 -38.15 -59.63
CA GLY A 1122 -48.59 -39.34 -58.78
C GLY A 1122 -47.23 -39.60 -58.13
N SER A 1123 -46.82 -38.84 -57.11
CA SER A 1123 -46.92 -39.26 -55.70
C SER A 1123 -46.34 -40.65 -55.41
N GLY A 1124 -45.22 -40.69 -54.68
CA GLY A 1124 -44.70 -41.91 -54.06
C GLY A 1124 -43.18 -41.93 -54.07
N LEU A 1125 -42.59 -41.17 -53.14
CA LEU A 1125 -41.18 -41.25 -52.76
C LEU A 1125 -40.79 -42.66 -52.33
#